data_AF-A0A7X4AQR7-F1
#
_entry.id   AF-A0A7X4AQR7-F1
#
_cell.length_a   1.000
_cell.length_b   1.000
_cell.length_c   1.000
_cell.angle_alpha   90.00
_cell.angle_beta   90.00
_cell.angle_gamma   90.00
#
_symmetry.space_group_name_H-M   'P 1'
#
loop_
_entity.id
_entity.type
_entity.pdbx_description
1 polymer ?
#
loop_
_entity_poly.entity_id
_entity_poly.type
_entity_poly.pdbx_seq_one_letter_code
_entity_poly.pdbx_strand_id
1 'polypeptide(L)'
;MQWYMEQGIMNAMRQCAINAPNHNVSNRVPDIPVAADSVRTRLGVLLFCVVFSKAACPLSLYSRDSEKFSLVHLLIYSLLAIFTLFTFTTNPVEALVILYSGEEHGQLGLHGCGTEQVVGLAHRHTLIDDLRIRHAEALNLHTGNLVDTSDPNAEWIYQIGLSALEAMAVDVMCLGPNELSLPLETLAAFHADYPELEVICANVAAGIEARYVIRSVASTNVAVVGLVSENYAPVLPTVALIPPQNALAELETELVNQSTIVVVVFHGTQEEARTLSEAIPWIDILIVAANQQKDIAKTHKPAIFAGKTATVINATQGATVGALEIQRDVERQRYIFTSEHHSVSEKIVPDAALEQLLEAYQALTATESTFQIDGSDIPNNAIHIAYFHKHGCQKCARAVKILRRLKEGYPNILVDQRNAKTEQTLLEAMGSLYEVPEAKRLTTPAVFIGDTALIGELDEQRLETAVQKYRETGVASRLKDAESHLDTAESEIVNRFHGFGTLAVAGAGLLDGINPCAFATIVFFISYMNLVGRGRKEMLIAGGAFALAVFVTYLLVGLGTLSFMNYLNQFSGVAKCVYLLAATATFALAGLSLYDAVKAKQGKTKDILLQLPRALKLRIHKVIRERTRTSGVIAGALVIGFVISALELVCTGQVYLPTLTFVAGIEGMRTYAIAYLLLYNLMFIVPLLVVFGCVYWGTTSMQLGSVLQRHLVTVKIGISILLFGLGTWLVLSVVA
;
A
#
# COMPACT_ATOMS: atom_id res chain seq x y z
N MET A 1 -12.24 3.36 9.11
CA MET A 1 -12.98 4.61 8.79
C MET A 1 -12.55 5.76 9.71
N GLN A 2 -12.46 5.53 11.02
CA GLN A 2 -11.87 6.47 12.00
C GLN A 2 -10.41 6.84 11.68
N TRP A 3 -9.58 5.83 11.37
CA TRP A 3 -8.20 5.99 10.89
C TRP A 3 -8.04 6.88 9.65
N TYR A 4 -8.96 6.80 8.67
CA TYR A 4 -8.91 7.62 7.46
C TYR A 4 -9.34 9.08 7.70
N MET A 5 -10.23 9.31 8.67
CA MET A 5 -10.60 10.67 9.08
C MET A 5 -9.45 11.36 9.81
N GLU A 6 -8.75 10.65 10.69
CA GLU A 6 -7.58 11.17 11.42
C GLU A 6 -6.44 11.54 10.47
N GLN A 7 -6.13 10.67 9.50
CA GLN A 7 -5.14 10.94 8.46
C GLN A 7 -5.51 12.12 7.56
N GLY A 8 -6.80 12.27 7.21
CA GLY A 8 -7.28 13.41 6.43
C GLY A 8 -7.15 14.75 7.16
N ILE A 9 -7.34 14.76 8.48
CA ILE A 9 -7.20 15.96 9.32
C ILE A 9 -5.72 16.33 9.50
N MET A 10 -4.85 15.34 9.72
CA MET A 10 -3.40 15.56 9.90
C MET A 10 -2.72 16.09 8.63
N ASN A 11 -3.09 15.57 7.46
CA ASN A 11 -2.59 16.07 6.17
C ASN A 11 -3.03 17.51 5.89
N ALA A 12 -4.27 17.87 6.24
CA ALA A 12 -4.75 19.25 6.12
C ALA A 12 -3.98 20.23 7.04
N MET A 13 -3.56 19.77 8.23
CA MET A 13 -2.75 20.56 9.16
C MET A 13 -1.31 20.78 8.65
N ARG A 14 -0.66 19.74 8.11
CA ARG A 14 0.67 19.85 7.48
C ARG A 14 0.67 20.85 6.31
N GLN A 15 -0.38 20.84 5.49
CA GLN A 15 -0.50 21.73 4.33
C GLN A 15 -0.76 23.20 4.70
N CYS A 16 -1.33 23.47 5.87
CA CYS A 16 -1.47 24.83 6.41
C CYS A 16 -0.17 25.36 7.02
N ALA A 17 0.65 24.50 7.66
CA ALA A 17 1.91 24.91 8.27
C ALA A 17 2.99 25.31 7.24
N ILE A 18 2.98 24.67 6.07
CA ILE A 18 3.95 24.91 4.98
C ILE A 18 3.68 26.24 4.23
N ASN A 19 2.46 26.79 4.30
CA ASN A 19 2.04 27.95 3.50
C ASN A 19 1.96 29.28 4.29
N ALA A 20 2.48 29.36 5.51
CA ALA A 20 2.48 30.60 6.29
C ALA A 20 3.66 31.52 5.90
N PRO A 21 3.43 32.78 5.50
CA PRO A 21 4.51 33.70 5.16
C PRO A 21 5.23 34.21 6.42
N ASN A 22 6.57 34.18 6.37
CA ASN A 22 7.48 34.70 7.39
C ASN A 22 7.21 36.18 7.73
N HIS A 23 6.81 36.47 8.97
CA HIS A 23 6.96 37.79 9.56
C HIS A 23 7.56 37.72 10.97
N ASN A 24 8.74 38.33 11.10
CA ASN A 24 9.44 38.66 12.35
C ASN A 24 8.55 39.46 13.31
N VAL A 25 8.33 38.96 14.54
CA VAL A 25 8.10 39.79 15.73
C VAL A 25 8.79 39.16 16.95
N SER A 26 9.45 40.03 17.70
CA SER A 26 10.45 39.82 18.76
C SER A 26 10.04 39.01 19.99
N ASN A 27 11.05 38.34 20.55
CA ASN A 27 11.25 38.01 21.97
C ASN A 27 10.49 38.90 22.97
N ARG A 28 9.53 38.31 23.68
CA ARG A 28 9.22 38.50 25.12
C ARG A 28 7.97 37.69 25.47
N VAL A 29 8.13 36.59 26.19
CA VAL A 29 7.07 35.96 26.98
C VAL A 29 7.59 35.91 28.43
N PRO A 30 6.85 36.43 29.43
CA PRO A 30 7.28 36.41 30.83
C PRO A 30 7.00 35.05 31.48
N ASP A 31 7.89 34.65 32.39
CA ASP A 31 7.70 33.52 33.31
C ASP A 31 6.40 33.69 34.13
N ILE A 32 5.52 32.67 34.11
CA ILE A 32 4.35 32.55 34.98
C ILE A 32 4.22 31.09 35.45
N PRO A 33 3.88 30.80 36.72
CA PRO A 33 4.10 29.49 37.35
C PRO A 33 3.13 28.40 36.91
N VAL A 34 3.64 27.17 36.92
CA VAL A 34 2.95 25.89 36.71
C VAL A 34 1.98 25.62 37.87
N ALA A 35 0.71 25.99 37.70
CA ALA A 35 -0.45 25.36 38.36
C ALA A 35 -1.75 26.08 37.94
N ALA A 36 -2.51 25.49 37.01
CA ALA A 36 -3.98 25.58 36.84
C ALA A 36 -4.40 25.53 35.35
N ASP A 37 -4.20 24.39 34.67
CA ASP A 37 -4.67 24.21 33.28
C ASP A 37 -5.57 22.98 33.14
N SER A 38 -6.79 23.07 33.67
CA SER A 38 -7.91 22.21 33.22
C SER A 38 -9.06 23.01 32.61
N VAL A 39 -9.10 24.33 32.84
CA VAL A 39 -10.18 25.22 32.36
C VAL A 39 -9.73 26.08 31.18
N ARG A 40 -8.45 26.47 31.10
CA ARG A 40 -7.91 27.28 30.00
C ARG A 40 -7.70 26.50 28.71
N THR A 41 -7.27 25.24 28.77
CA THR A 41 -7.22 24.34 27.61
C THR A 41 -8.62 24.09 27.03
N ARG A 42 -9.64 24.00 27.90
CA ARG A 42 -11.04 23.85 27.51
C ARG A 42 -11.61 25.11 26.84
N LEU A 43 -11.20 26.30 27.31
CA LEU A 43 -11.59 27.57 26.69
C LEU A 43 -10.84 27.83 25.38
N GLY A 44 -9.57 27.41 25.30
CA GLY A 44 -8.73 27.53 24.11
C GLY A 44 -9.23 26.68 22.95
N VAL A 45 -9.64 25.44 23.21
CA VAL A 45 -10.22 24.55 22.19
C VAL A 45 -11.62 25.02 21.76
N LEU A 46 -12.44 25.54 22.69
CA LEU A 46 -13.72 26.17 22.34
C LEU A 46 -13.51 27.41 21.45
N LEU A 47 -12.55 28.28 21.79
CA LEU A 47 -12.21 29.44 20.96
C LEU A 47 -11.68 29.01 19.59
N PHE A 48 -10.83 27.98 19.54
CA PHE A 48 -10.26 27.46 18.30
C PHE A 48 -11.35 26.92 17.37
N CYS A 49 -12.33 26.16 17.89
CA CYS A 49 -13.48 25.67 17.12
C CYS A 49 -14.42 26.80 16.66
N VAL A 50 -14.63 27.84 17.48
CA VAL A 50 -15.46 29.01 17.12
C VAL A 50 -14.76 29.89 16.06
N VAL A 51 -13.43 30.02 16.13
CA VAL A 51 -12.62 30.77 15.16
C VAL A 51 -12.48 30.01 13.84
N PHE A 52 -12.29 28.68 13.86
CA PHE A 52 -12.25 27.87 12.64
C PHE A 52 -13.59 27.83 11.90
N SER A 53 -14.71 27.87 12.64
CA SER A 53 -16.05 28.00 12.03
C SER A 53 -16.26 29.33 11.30
N LYS A 54 -15.44 30.36 11.57
CA LYS A 54 -15.44 31.62 10.81
C LYS A 54 -14.41 31.66 9.67
N ALA A 55 -13.33 30.87 9.74
CA ALA A 55 -12.23 30.90 8.78
C ALA A 55 -12.44 30.03 7.52
N ALA A 56 -13.35 29.05 7.55
CA ALA A 56 -13.62 28.16 6.41
C ALA A 56 -14.56 28.73 5.33
N CYS A 57 -14.62 30.06 5.16
CA CYS A 57 -15.39 30.72 4.12
C CYS A 57 -14.44 31.49 3.19
N PRO A 58 -14.32 31.13 1.89
CA PRO A 58 -13.62 31.98 0.94
C PRO A 58 -14.40 33.29 0.81
N LEU A 59 -13.81 34.37 1.31
CA LEU A 59 -14.32 35.73 1.21
C LEU A 59 -14.19 36.22 -0.24
N SER A 60 -15.17 35.89 -1.07
CA SER A 60 -15.44 36.55 -2.35
C SER A 60 -16.82 36.13 -2.83
N LEU A 61 -17.86 36.77 -2.28
CA LEU A 61 -19.16 37.11 -2.90
C LEU A 61 -20.15 37.43 -1.75
N TYR A 62 -19.96 38.61 -1.16
CA TYR A 62 -20.93 39.19 -0.23
C TYR A 62 -21.84 40.15 -1.01
N SER A 63 -23.08 39.74 -1.25
CA SER A 63 -24.20 40.65 -1.45
C SER A 63 -25.37 40.18 -0.58
N ARG A 64 -25.72 41.04 0.37
CA ARG A 64 -26.91 41.07 1.26
C ARG A 64 -28.06 40.14 0.85
N ASP A 65 -28.44 39.21 1.73
CA ASP A 65 -29.74 39.30 2.44
C ASP A 65 -29.99 38.13 3.42
N SER A 66 -30.42 38.52 4.63
CA SER A 66 -31.25 37.83 5.65
C SER A 66 -30.93 36.40 6.15
N GLU A 67 -30.65 36.36 7.45
CA GLU A 67 -31.00 35.38 8.49
C GLU A 67 -31.74 34.09 8.10
N LYS A 68 -31.10 32.94 8.41
CA LYS A 68 -31.66 31.86 9.25
C LYS A 68 -30.60 30.76 9.47
N PHE A 69 -29.88 30.84 10.58
CA PHE A 69 -29.13 29.69 11.11
C PHE A 69 -30.13 28.64 11.61
N SER A 70 -30.22 27.51 10.91
CA SER A 70 -31.17 26.43 11.23
C SER A 70 -30.77 25.72 12.52
N LEU A 71 -31.74 25.52 13.42
CA LEU A 71 -31.64 24.74 14.67
C LEU A 71 -30.97 23.36 14.48
N VAL A 72 -31.03 22.81 13.27
CA VAL A 72 -30.40 21.55 12.84
C VAL A 72 -28.88 21.61 12.87
N HIS A 73 -28.28 22.74 12.49
CA HIS A 73 -26.82 22.88 12.50
C HIS A 73 -26.31 22.96 13.94
N LEU A 74 -27.01 23.70 14.81
CA LEU A 74 -26.69 23.75 16.23
C LEU A 74 -26.75 22.35 16.86
N LEU A 75 -27.77 21.56 16.52
CA LEU A 75 -27.97 20.21 17.06
C LEU A 75 -26.92 19.20 16.55
N ILE A 76 -26.48 19.32 15.29
CA ILE A 76 -25.41 18.50 14.71
C ILE A 76 -24.06 18.84 15.36
N TYR A 77 -23.74 20.13 15.54
CA TYR A 77 -22.51 20.54 16.21
C TYR A 77 -22.52 20.18 17.70
N SER A 78 -23.66 20.28 18.39
CA SER A 78 -23.81 19.81 19.77
C SER A 78 -23.63 18.30 19.89
N LEU A 79 -24.18 17.51 18.97
CA LEU A 79 -24.01 16.06 18.95
C LEU A 79 -22.57 15.65 18.63
N LEU A 80 -21.91 16.34 17.71
CA LEU A 80 -20.48 16.14 17.40
C LEU A 80 -19.60 16.51 18.60
N ALA A 81 -19.92 17.60 19.31
CA ALA A 81 -19.21 18.02 20.52
C ALA A 81 -19.42 17.06 21.70
N ILE A 82 -20.63 16.54 21.89
CA ILE A 82 -20.94 15.53 22.90
C ILE A 82 -20.25 14.19 22.55
N PHE A 83 -20.20 13.82 21.28
CA PHE A 83 -19.52 12.62 20.80
C PHE A 83 -17.99 12.71 21.00
N THR A 84 -17.39 13.89 20.78
CA THR A 84 -15.97 14.14 21.10
C THR A 84 -15.69 14.20 22.60
N LEU A 85 -16.64 14.69 23.42
CA LEU A 85 -16.56 14.63 24.88
C LEU A 85 -16.67 13.21 25.45
N PHE A 86 -17.38 12.31 24.76
CA PHE A 86 -17.55 10.92 25.19
C PHE A 86 -16.36 10.01 24.81
N THR A 87 -15.52 10.42 23.85
CA THR A 87 -14.35 9.64 23.40
C THR A 87 -13.04 9.99 24.13
N PHE A 88 -13.02 11.00 25.00
CA PHE A 88 -11.83 11.40 25.77
C PHE A 88 -12.10 11.35 27.28
N THR A 89 -12.19 10.14 27.84
CA THR A 89 -12.16 9.93 29.30
C THR A 89 -11.27 8.75 29.69
N THR A 90 -10.05 8.71 29.18
CA THR A 90 -8.94 7.98 29.82
C THR A 90 -7.70 8.85 29.67
N ASN A 91 -7.12 9.29 30.78
CA ASN A 91 -5.75 9.83 30.74
C ASN A 91 -4.86 8.68 30.25
N PRO A 92 -4.08 8.83 29.17
CA PRO A 92 -3.06 7.84 28.87
C PRO A 92 -2.09 7.82 30.04
N VAL A 93 -1.86 6.65 30.61
CA VAL A 93 -0.73 6.43 31.52
C VAL A 93 0.52 6.69 30.67
N GLU A 94 1.48 7.48 31.17
CA GLU A 94 2.81 7.64 30.55
C GLU A 94 3.46 6.26 30.43
N ALA A 95 3.32 5.63 29.27
CA ALA A 95 3.91 4.33 28.98
C ALA A 95 5.20 4.57 28.22
N LEU A 96 6.32 4.06 28.76
CA LEU A 96 7.60 4.05 28.07
C LEU A 96 7.51 3.06 26.90
N VAL A 97 7.93 3.49 25.72
CA VAL A 97 7.92 2.62 24.53
C VAL A 97 9.32 2.45 23.99
N ILE A 98 9.71 1.21 23.73
CA ILE A 98 10.94 0.89 22.99
C ILE A 98 10.54 0.40 21.61
N LEU A 99 10.89 1.17 20.60
CA LEU A 99 10.82 0.76 19.20
C LEU A 99 12.13 0.07 18.86
N TYR A 100 12.06 -1.08 18.18
CA TYR A 100 13.24 -1.79 17.73
C TYR A 100 13.05 -2.34 16.32
N SER A 101 14.07 -2.19 15.48
CA SER A 101 14.11 -2.74 14.13
C SER A 101 15.56 -2.93 13.66
N GLY A 102 15.80 -3.70 12.62
CA GLY A 102 17.15 -3.97 12.11
C GLY A 102 17.17 -5.22 11.25
N GLU A 103 18.32 -5.88 11.17
CA GLU A 103 18.53 -7.11 10.41
C GLU A 103 18.25 -6.92 8.91
N GLU A 104 18.66 -5.82 8.30
CA GLU A 104 18.42 -5.51 6.88
C GLU A 104 19.18 -6.43 5.91
N HIS A 105 20.36 -6.93 6.29
CA HIS A 105 21.23 -7.75 5.45
C HIS A 105 21.41 -7.13 4.05
N GLY A 106 21.77 -5.85 4.01
CA GLY A 106 22.01 -5.09 2.77
C GLY A 106 20.75 -4.56 2.06
N GLN A 107 19.55 -4.84 2.57
CA GLN A 107 18.28 -4.40 1.95
C GLN A 107 17.87 -3.00 2.41
N LEU A 108 18.57 -1.98 1.93
CA LEU A 108 18.26 -0.58 2.27
C LEU A 108 17.06 -0.02 1.48
N GLY A 109 16.86 -0.47 0.24
CA GLY A 109 15.77 -0.05 -0.66
C GLY A 109 14.71 -1.14 -0.91
N LEU A 110 13.77 -0.90 -1.84
CA LEU A 110 12.73 -1.88 -2.26
C LEU A 110 13.33 -3.03 -3.09
N HIS A 111 14.20 -3.84 -2.50
CA HIS A 111 14.89 -4.95 -3.19
C HIS A 111 14.77 -6.27 -2.43
N GLY A 112 13.53 -6.76 -2.27
CA GLY A 112 13.26 -8.15 -1.92
C GLY A 112 12.95 -8.98 -3.18
N CYS A 113 13.83 -9.92 -3.54
CA CYS A 113 13.59 -10.92 -4.59
C CYS A 113 12.77 -12.08 -4.01
N GLY A 114 11.46 -12.13 -4.27
CA GLY A 114 10.58 -13.20 -3.82
C GLY A 114 9.15 -12.74 -3.59
N THR A 115 8.23 -13.69 -3.37
CA THR A 115 6.79 -13.45 -3.19
C THR A 115 6.40 -12.62 -1.96
N GLU A 116 7.37 -12.15 -1.18
CA GLU A 116 7.21 -11.17 -0.11
C GLU A 116 8.32 -10.12 -0.31
N GLN A 117 7.94 -8.94 -0.82
CA GLN A 117 8.83 -7.80 -0.92
C GLN A 117 9.08 -7.27 0.48
N VAL A 118 10.32 -7.41 0.93
CA VAL A 118 10.82 -6.67 2.07
C VAL A 118 10.90 -5.20 1.67
N VAL A 119 10.36 -4.36 2.53
CA VAL A 119 10.12 -2.95 2.25
C VAL A 119 11.22 -2.13 2.92
N GLY A 120 11.93 -1.34 2.12
CA GLY A 120 13.20 -0.69 2.51
C GLY A 120 13.06 0.38 3.60
N LEU A 121 14.21 0.96 3.99
CA LEU A 121 14.34 1.89 5.12
C LEU A 121 13.39 3.10 5.03
N ALA A 122 13.12 3.61 3.83
CA ALA A 122 12.20 4.74 3.62
C ALA A 122 10.78 4.48 4.16
N HIS A 123 10.25 3.27 4.03
CA HIS A 123 8.91 2.94 4.55
C HIS A 123 8.94 2.71 6.05
N ARG A 124 10.05 2.15 6.53
CA ARG A 124 10.25 1.93 7.96
C ARG A 124 10.37 3.25 8.70
N HIS A 125 11.02 4.24 8.10
CA HIS A 125 11.11 5.59 8.62
C HIS A 125 9.72 6.18 8.87
N THR A 126 8.85 6.20 7.87
CA THR A 126 7.47 6.69 8.02
C THR A 126 6.69 5.93 9.11
N LEU A 127 6.89 4.61 9.21
CA LEU A 127 6.25 3.82 10.27
C LEU A 127 6.74 4.21 11.67
N ILE A 128 8.04 4.39 11.83
CA ILE A 128 8.67 4.81 13.08
C ILE A 128 8.19 6.21 13.46
N ASP A 129 8.08 7.13 12.51
CA ASP A 129 7.53 8.47 12.74
C ASP A 129 6.07 8.42 13.20
N ASP A 130 5.23 7.63 12.53
CA ASP A 130 3.84 7.42 12.94
C ASP A 130 3.72 6.78 14.34
N LEU A 131 4.68 5.93 14.72
CA LEU A 131 4.76 5.34 16.05
C LEU A 131 5.21 6.38 17.09
N ARG A 132 6.20 7.21 16.78
CA ARG A 132 6.67 8.31 17.64
C ARG A 132 5.64 9.39 17.86
N ILE A 133 4.80 9.68 16.87
CA ILE A 133 3.65 10.60 17.05
C ILE A 133 2.65 10.03 18.06
N ARG A 134 2.41 8.71 18.04
CA ARG A 134 1.53 8.02 18.99
C ARG A 134 2.14 7.86 20.37
N HIS A 135 3.46 7.74 20.42
CA HIS A 135 4.25 7.51 21.63
C HIS A 135 5.34 8.58 21.71
N ALA A 136 4.98 9.75 22.24
CA ALA A 136 5.85 10.93 22.29
C ALA A 136 7.19 10.69 23.03
N GLU A 137 7.25 9.67 23.90
CA GLU A 137 8.42 9.28 24.68
C GLU A 137 8.88 7.86 24.30
N ALA A 138 9.23 7.67 23.01
CA ALA A 138 9.71 6.40 22.48
C ALA A 138 11.23 6.42 22.26
N LEU A 139 11.91 5.36 22.70
CA LEU A 139 13.32 5.08 22.40
C LEU A 139 13.40 4.20 21.15
N ASN A 140 14.10 4.65 20.11
CA ASN A 140 14.22 3.92 18.85
C ASN A 140 15.59 3.26 18.71
N LEU A 141 15.59 1.94 18.74
CA LEU A 141 16.78 1.10 18.68
C LEU A 141 16.91 0.45 17.30
N HIS A 142 18.11 0.55 16.72
CA HIS A 142 18.51 -0.28 15.60
C HIS A 142 19.29 -1.48 16.11
N THR A 143 18.87 -2.69 15.72
CA THR A 143 19.44 -3.93 16.25
C THR A 143 20.60 -4.46 15.43
N GLY A 144 21.19 -3.73 14.48
CA GLY A 144 22.35 -4.19 13.70
C GLY A 144 22.03 -5.15 12.55
N ASN A 145 23.08 -5.71 11.95
CA ASN A 145 23.07 -6.48 10.70
C ASN A 145 22.45 -5.71 9.52
N LEU A 146 22.86 -4.45 9.37
CA LEU A 146 22.50 -3.54 8.30
C LEU A 146 23.07 -4.00 6.95
N VAL A 147 24.24 -4.64 6.95
CA VAL A 147 24.93 -5.11 5.73
C VAL A 147 24.84 -6.63 5.54
N ASP A 148 25.04 -7.06 4.30
CA ASP A 148 25.37 -8.46 3.97
C ASP A 148 26.87 -8.54 3.66
N THR A 149 27.62 -9.32 4.43
CA THR A 149 29.07 -9.48 4.29
C THR A 149 29.49 -10.11 2.96
N SER A 150 28.58 -10.76 2.24
CA SER A 150 28.83 -11.31 0.91
C SER A 150 28.71 -10.28 -0.21
N ASP A 151 28.17 -9.09 0.09
CA ASP A 151 28.03 -8.01 -0.87
C ASP A 151 29.40 -7.31 -1.07
N PRO A 152 29.91 -7.23 -2.32
CA PRO A 152 31.16 -6.52 -2.59
C PRO A 152 31.12 -5.04 -2.21
N ASN A 153 29.93 -4.47 -2.02
CA ASN A 153 29.70 -3.07 -1.67
C ASN A 153 29.34 -2.88 -0.19
N ALA A 154 29.59 -3.88 0.68
CA ALA A 154 29.18 -3.85 2.08
C ALA A 154 29.63 -2.59 2.84
N GLU A 155 30.86 -2.10 2.66
CA GLU A 155 31.34 -0.86 3.32
C GLU A 155 30.51 0.37 2.90
N TRP A 156 30.18 0.48 1.61
CA TRP A 156 29.35 1.56 1.08
C TRP A 156 27.91 1.46 1.56
N ILE A 157 27.34 0.26 1.55
CA ILE A 157 26.01 -0.01 2.10
C ILE A 157 25.98 0.38 3.58
N TYR A 158 27.03 0.08 4.33
CA TYR A 158 27.12 0.46 5.73
C TYR A 158 27.09 1.99 5.91
N GLN A 159 27.92 2.72 5.16
CA GLN A 159 27.99 4.18 5.25
C GLN A 159 26.65 4.85 4.88
N ILE A 160 25.99 4.38 3.81
CA ILE A 160 24.66 4.85 3.41
C ILE A 160 23.63 4.52 4.48
N GLY A 161 23.71 3.31 5.02
CA GLY A 161 22.87 2.85 6.10
C GLY A 161 22.98 3.75 7.33
N LEU A 162 24.18 4.15 7.76
CA LEU A 162 24.38 5.08 8.87
C LEU A 162 23.71 6.44 8.60
N SER A 163 23.90 7.01 7.41
CA SER A 163 23.22 8.25 7.00
C SER A 163 21.70 8.12 7.05
N ALA A 164 21.17 6.98 6.61
CA ALA A 164 19.75 6.69 6.68
C ALA A 164 19.24 6.57 8.13
N LEU A 165 19.97 5.88 9.01
CA LEU A 165 19.60 5.72 10.41
C LEU A 165 19.64 7.05 11.16
N GLU A 166 20.60 7.93 10.86
CA GLU A 166 20.64 9.29 11.38
C GLU A 166 19.43 10.11 10.88
N ALA A 167 19.09 10.04 9.59
CA ALA A 167 17.90 10.69 9.04
C ALA A 167 16.60 10.17 9.67
N MET A 168 16.57 8.90 10.06
CA MET A 168 15.49 8.26 10.82
C MET A 168 15.49 8.62 12.32
N ALA A 169 16.44 9.46 12.75
CA ALA A 169 16.69 9.84 14.12
C ALA A 169 16.78 8.62 15.06
N VAL A 170 17.43 7.53 14.63
CA VAL A 170 17.67 6.36 15.50
C VAL A 170 18.51 6.78 16.70
N ASP A 171 18.08 6.39 17.90
CA ASP A 171 18.74 6.81 19.14
C ASP A 171 20.01 6.00 19.42
N VAL A 172 19.97 4.69 19.13
CA VAL A 172 21.05 3.75 19.40
C VAL A 172 21.10 2.67 18.32
N MET A 173 22.28 2.39 17.77
CA MET A 173 22.54 1.23 16.90
C MET A 173 23.42 0.21 17.63
N CYS A 174 22.92 -1.02 17.80
CA CYS A 174 23.71 -2.13 18.32
C CYS A 174 24.39 -2.85 17.17
N LEU A 175 25.72 -2.99 17.18
CA LEU A 175 26.45 -3.66 16.09
C LEU A 175 26.18 -5.16 16.07
N GLY A 176 25.92 -5.68 14.85
CA GLY A 176 25.80 -7.10 14.58
C GLY A 176 27.08 -7.73 14.04
N PRO A 177 27.13 -9.07 13.95
CA PRO A 177 28.28 -9.79 13.39
C PRO A 177 28.62 -9.38 11.95
N ASN A 178 27.65 -8.92 11.16
CA ASN A 178 27.91 -8.51 9.79
C ASN A 178 28.69 -7.19 9.72
N GLU A 179 28.36 -6.21 10.57
CA GLU A 179 29.15 -4.97 10.67
C GLU A 179 30.54 -5.25 11.24
N LEU A 180 30.62 -6.09 12.29
CA LEU A 180 31.91 -6.47 12.89
C LEU A 180 32.84 -7.26 11.95
N SER A 181 32.33 -7.72 10.81
CA SER A 181 33.14 -8.34 9.76
C SER A 181 33.88 -7.32 8.88
N LEU A 182 33.47 -6.04 8.92
CA LEU A 182 34.14 -4.95 8.23
C LEU A 182 35.46 -4.56 8.94
N PRO A 183 36.41 -3.93 8.23
CA PRO A 183 37.64 -3.44 8.87
C PRO A 183 37.34 -2.44 9.98
N LEU A 184 37.98 -2.62 11.14
CA LEU A 184 37.72 -1.82 12.34
C LEU A 184 38.06 -0.34 12.15
N GLU A 185 39.12 -0.04 11.38
CA GLU A 185 39.49 1.33 11.01
C GLU A 185 38.39 2.01 10.17
N THR A 186 37.75 1.26 9.27
CA THR A 186 36.64 1.75 8.45
C THR A 186 35.40 2.01 9.30
N LEU A 187 35.06 1.11 10.23
CA LEU A 187 33.95 1.31 11.18
C LEU A 187 34.17 2.59 12.00
N ALA A 188 35.35 2.75 12.60
CA ALA A 188 35.68 3.91 13.41
C ALA A 188 35.61 5.22 12.60
N ALA A 189 36.10 5.22 11.35
CA ALA A 189 36.02 6.37 10.46
C ALA A 189 34.57 6.75 10.16
N PHE A 190 33.71 5.79 9.81
CA PHE A 190 32.32 6.06 9.53
C PHE A 190 31.53 6.50 10.76
N HIS A 191 31.77 5.92 11.94
CA HIS A 191 31.09 6.35 13.17
C HIS A 191 31.45 7.80 13.55
N ALA A 192 32.67 8.23 13.27
CA ALA A 192 33.09 9.62 13.50
C ALA A 192 32.34 10.63 12.62
N ASP A 193 31.84 10.21 11.45
CA ASP A 193 31.04 11.07 10.55
C ASP A 193 29.59 11.27 11.03
N TYR A 194 29.10 10.41 11.93
CA TYR A 194 27.70 10.41 12.43
C TYR A 194 27.63 10.47 13.97
N PRO A 195 28.11 11.54 14.62
CA PRO A 195 28.28 11.60 16.08
C PRO A 195 26.97 11.61 16.87
N GLU A 196 25.83 11.93 16.24
CA GLU A 196 24.51 11.93 16.88
C GLU A 196 23.89 10.52 16.98
N LEU A 197 24.36 9.58 16.14
CA LEU A 197 23.95 8.17 16.18
C LEU A 197 24.88 7.39 17.10
N GLU A 198 24.40 6.98 18.27
CA GLU A 198 25.23 6.19 19.19
C GLU A 198 25.32 4.73 18.75
N VAL A 199 26.51 4.33 18.29
CA VAL A 199 26.80 2.97 17.84
C VAL A 199 27.53 2.20 18.94
N ILE A 200 26.97 1.07 19.39
CA ILE A 200 27.45 0.34 20.57
C ILE A 200 27.71 -1.15 20.32
N CYS A 201 28.71 -1.71 21.03
CA CYS A 201 28.89 -3.15 21.21
C CYS A 201 29.74 -3.45 22.45
N ALA A 202 29.16 -4.10 23.47
CA ALA A 202 29.77 -4.23 24.79
C ALA A 202 30.86 -5.30 24.88
N ASN A 203 30.82 -6.31 24.01
CA ASN A 203 31.69 -7.47 24.09
C ASN A 203 32.71 -7.57 22.95
N VAL A 204 32.99 -6.45 22.29
CA VAL A 204 34.18 -6.29 21.45
C VAL A 204 35.36 -5.92 22.35
N ALA A 205 36.48 -6.63 22.23
CA ALA A 205 37.62 -6.45 23.12
C ALA A 205 38.37 -5.12 22.92
N ALA A 206 38.40 -4.60 21.68
CA ALA A 206 39.06 -3.34 21.35
C ALA A 206 38.49 -2.75 20.05
N GLY A 207 38.55 -1.42 19.91
CA GLY A 207 38.25 -0.69 18.68
C GLY A 207 36.81 -0.20 18.51
N ILE A 208 35.90 -0.61 19.39
CA ILE A 208 34.58 0.02 19.55
C ILE A 208 34.56 0.67 20.94
N GLU A 209 34.47 1.99 21.00
CA GLU A 209 34.60 2.74 22.25
C GLU A 209 33.34 2.65 23.13
N ALA A 210 32.16 2.79 22.52
CA ALA A 210 30.90 2.79 23.24
C ALA A 210 30.40 1.35 23.50
N ARG A 211 30.41 0.93 24.76
CA ARG A 211 29.94 -0.40 25.19
C ARG A 211 28.44 -0.43 25.49
N TYR A 212 27.90 0.67 26.02
CA TYR A 212 26.48 0.83 26.37
C TYR A 212 26.12 2.32 26.33
N VAL A 213 24.82 2.60 26.39
CA VAL A 213 24.29 3.95 26.58
C VAL A 213 23.22 3.94 27.67
N ILE A 214 23.12 5.04 28.41
CA ILE A 214 21.98 5.30 29.30
C ILE A 214 21.23 6.54 28.77
N ARG A 215 19.95 6.37 28.43
CA ARG A 215 19.06 7.45 27.99
C ARG A 215 17.93 7.64 28.98
N SER A 216 17.66 8.90 29.31
CA SER A 216 16.44 9.26 30.05
C SER A 216 15.29 9.39 29.05
N VAL A 217 14.30 8.53 29.18
CA VAL A 217 13.08 8.54 28.37
C VAL A 217 11.92 8.71 29.32
N ALA A 218 11.13 9.77 29.13
CA ALA A 218 10.20 10.25 30.15
C ALA A 218 10.95 10.59 31.46
N SER A 219 10.53 9.96 32.56
CA SER A 219 11.18 10.03 33.87
C SER A 219 12.02 8.79 34.21
N THR A 220 12.30 7.92 33.22
CA THR A 220 12.96 6.62 33.43
C THR A 220 14.32 6.59 32.74
N ASN A 221 15.37 6.18 33.45
CA ASN A 221 16.68 5.92 32.85
C ASN A 221 16.71 4.50 32.29
N VAL A 222 16.94 4.38 30.98
CA VAL A 222 17.02 3.11 30.26
C VAL A 222 18.46 2.89 29.82
N ALA A 223 19.07 1.80 30.27
CA ALA A 223 20.35 1.33 29.78
C ALA A 223 20.16 0.43 28.56
N VAL A 224 20.96 0.62 27.51
CA VAL A 224 20.98 -0.22 26.31
C VAL A 224 22.38 -0.79 26.11
N VAL A 225 22.45 -2.11 25.93
CA VAL A 225 23.70 -2.86 25.75
C VAL A 225 23.60 -3.73 24.51
N GLY A 226 24.52 -3.59 23.56
CA GLY A 226 24.63 -4.46 22.38
C GLY A 226 25.62 -5.61 22.62
N LEU A 227 25.25 -6.83 22.27
CA LEU A 227 26.08 -8.03 22.44
C LEU A 227 26.03 -8.95 21.23
N VAL A 228 27.15 -9.57 20.90
CA VAL A 228 27.26 -10.59 19.84
C VAL A 228 27.70 -11.93 20.46
N SER A 229 27.08 -13.03 20.07
CA SER A 229 27.49 -14.36 20.55
C SER A 229 28.96 -14.63 20.22
N GLU A 230 29.68 -15.22 21.19
CA GLU A 230 31.06 -15.66 21.02
C GLU A 230 31.22 -16.70 19.89
N ASN A 231 30.12 -17.37 19.50
CA ASN A 231 30.10 -18.31 18.38
C ASN A 231 30.39 -17.65 17.02
N TYR A 232 30.30 -16.32 16.92
CA TYR A 232 30.72 -15.59 15.72
C TYR A 232 32.24 -15.32 15.67
N ALA A 233 32.98 -15.49 16.77
CA ALA A 233 34.42 -15.21 16.81
C ALA A 233 35.24 -15.91 15.70
N PRO A 234 34.96 -17.16 15.28
CA PRO A 234 35.73 -17.81 14.20
C PRO A 234 35.55 -17.20 12.81
N VAL A 235 34.47 -16.44 12.58
CA VAL A 235 34.15 -15.84 11.27
C VAL A 235 34.45 -14.34 11.21
N LEU A 236 34.83 -13.72 12.34
CA LEU A 236 35.21 -12.31 12.40
C LEU A 236 36.72 -12.16 12.11
N PRO A 237 37.11 -11.39 11.08
CA PRO A 237 38.50 -11.35 10.63
C PRO A 237 39.41 -10.47 11.50
N THR A 238 38.87 -9.42 12.10
CA THR A 238 39.63 -8.32 12.73
C THR A 238 39.23 -8.03 14.17
N VAL A 239 38.14 -8.64 14.65
CA VAL A 239 37.50 -8.31 15.93
C VAL A 239 37.55 -9.50 16.88
N ALA A 240 38.09 -9.29 18.08
CA ALA A 240 38.04 -10.28 19.16
C ALA A 240 36.81 -10.05 20.06
N LEU A 241 36.08 -11.12 20.35
CA LEU A 241 34.91 -11.09 21.22
C LEU A 241 35.23 -11.57 22.63
N ILE A 242 34.70 -10.85 23.62
CA ILE A 242 34.63 -11.26 25.03
C ILE A 242 33.34 -12.09 25.20
N PRO A 243 33.33 -13.17 26.00
CA PRO A 243 32.11 -13.90 26.32
C PRO A 243 31.02 -12.95 26.85
N PRO A 244 29.78 -12.99 26.33
CA PRO A 244 28.72 -12.03 26.70
C PRO A 244 28.45 -11.94 28.21
N GLN A 245 28.55 -13.06 28.93
CA GLN A 245 28.37 -13.09 30.39
C GLN A 245 29.47 -12.31 31.12
N ASN A 246 30.71 -12.39 30.65
CA ASN A 246 31.83 -11.66 31.24
C ASN A 246 31.71 -10.16 30.97
N ALA A 247 31.33 -9.78 29.75
CA ALA A 247 31.10 -8.38 29.40
C ALA A 247 29.97 -7.76 30.25
N LEU A 248 28.88 -8.50 30.49
CA LEU A 248 27.80 -8.03 31.37
C LEU A 248 28.19 -7.98 32.84
N ALA A 249 28.97 -8.94 33.33
CA ALA A 249 29.46 -8.95 34.72
C ALA A 249 30.34 -7.73 35.03
N GLU A 250 31.13 -7.26 34.06
CA GLU A 250 31.92 -6.02 34.20
C GLU A 250 31.04 -4.76 34.31
N LEU A 251 29.87 -4.77 33.67
CA LEU A 251 28.98 -3.60 33.58
C LEU A 251 27.88 -3.59 34.65
N GLU A 252 27.62 -4.71 35.33
CA GLU A 252 26.48 -4.89 36.25
C GLU A 252 26.35 -3.76 37.27
N THR A 253 27.44 -3.44 37.99
CA THR A 253 27.40 -2.45 39.07
C THR A 253 27.01 -1.06 38.54
N GLU A 254 27.48 -0.72 37.35
CA GLU A 254 27.20 0.58 36.75
C GLU A 254 25.76 0.65 36.22
N LEU A 255 25.36 -0.34 35.42
CA LEU A 255 24.05 -0.36 34.78
C LEU A 255 22.92 -0.42 35.81
N VAL A 256 23.02 -1.29 36.81
CA VAL A 256 21.98 -1.48 37.84
C VAL A 256 21.83 -0.24 38.74
N ASN A 257 22.91 0.51 38.97
CA ASN A 257 22.85 1.71 39.82
C ASN A 257 22.36 2.97 39.08
N GLN A 258 22.65 3.09 37.79
CA GLN A 258 22.36 4.30 37.02
C GLN A 258 21.08 4.20 36.17
N SER A 259 20.59 2.99 35.91
CA SER A 259 19.39 2.75 35.12
C SER A 259 18.28 2.09 35.94
N THR A 260 17.04 2.37 35.55
CA THR A 260 15.86 1.72 36.12
C THR A 260 15.46 0.49 35.31
N ILE A 261 15.79 0.48 34.02
CA ILE A 261 15.51 -0.61 33.08
C ILE A 261 16.79 -0.91 32.30
N VAL A 262 17.18 -2.18 32.24
CA VAL A 262 18.27 -2.66 31.40
C VAL A 262 17.72 -3.42 30.19
N VAL A 263 18.10 -2.94 29.00
CA VAL A 263 17.77 -3.51 27.70
C VAL A 263 19.04 -4.09 27.08
N VAL A 264 19.01 -5.36 26.71
CA VAL A 264 20.10 -6.03 26.01
C VAL A 264 19.63 -6.42 24.61
N VAL A 265 20.35 -5.97 23.58
CA VAL A 265 20.20 -6.46 22.21
C VAL A 265 21.27 -7.52 21.97
N PHE A 266 20.85 -8.76 21.72
CA PHE A 266 21.75 -9.90 21.62
C PHE A 266 21.66 -10.58 20.24
N HIS A 267 22.77 -10.59 19.52
CA HIS A 267 22.95 -11.35 18.28
C HIS A 267 23.41 -12.77 18.57
N GLY A 268 22.45 -13.66 18.71
CA GLY A 268 22.69 -15.08 18.93
C GLY A 268 21.42 -15.90 18.74
N THR A 269 21.51 -17.19 19.00
CA THR A 269 20.35 -18.08 18.92
C THR A 269 19.39 -17.83 20.09
N GLN A 270 18.13 -18.23 19.91
CA GLN A 270 17.12 -18.13 20.96
C GLN A 270 17.48 -18.97 22.20
N GLU A 271 18.22 -20.06 22.01
CA GLU A 271 18.69 -20.94 23.10
C GLU A 271 19.80 -20.27 23.93
N GLU A 272 20.75 -19.60 23.26
CA GLU A 272 21.77 -18.79 23.92
C GLU A 272 21.14 -17.62 24.68
N ALA A 273 20.18 -16.93 24.07
CA ALA A 273 19.43 -15.84 24.71
C ALA A 273 18.69 -16.30 25.97
N ARG A 274 18.07 -17.48 25.91
CA ARG A 274 17.42 -18.10 27.06
C ARG A 274 18.44 -18.40 28.18
N THR A 275 19.57 -19.00 27.82
CA THR A 275 20.64 -19.32 28.78
C THR A 275 21.19 -18.05 29.43
N LEU A 276 21.37 -16.98 28.65
CA LEU A 276 21.86 -15.69 29.12
C LEU A 276 20.88 -15.02 30.10
N SER A 277 19.59 -14.99 29.77
CA SER A 277 18.55 -14.42 30.65
C SER A 277 18.33 -15.23 31.94
N GLU A 278 18.46 -16.56 31.89
CA GLU A 278 18.41 -17.41 33.09
C GLU A 278 19.64 -17.19 34.00
N ALA A 279 20.81 -16.92 33.42
CA ALA A 279 22.05 -16.67 34.16
C ALA A 279 22.13 -15.24 34.74
N ILE A 280 21.47 -14.26 34.12
CA ILE A 280 21.64 -12.83 34.42
C ILE A 280 20.26 -12.19 34.71
N PRO A 281 19.73 -12.34 35.93
CA PRO A 281 18.34 -11.99 36.25
C PRO A 281 18.08 -10.49 36.41
N TRP A 282 19.12 -9.64 36.36
CA TRP A 282 19.00 -8.18 36.41
C TRP A 282 18.76 -7.55 35.03
N ILE A 283 18.77 -8.35 33.95
CA ILE A 283 18.31 -7.91 32.63
C ILE A 283 16.78 -7.85 32.66
N ASP A 284 16.21 -6.69 32.39
CA ASP A 284 14.75 -6.54 32.30
C ASP A 284 14.22 -6.98 30.93
N ILE A 285 14.91 -6.57 29.86
CA ILE A 285 14.49 -6.82 28.48
C ILE A 285 15.65 -7.40 27.67
N LEU A 286 15.39 -8.49 26.96
CA LEU A 286 16.32 -9.11 26.02
C LEU A 286 15.70 -9.16 24.61
N ILE A 287 16.26 -8.38 23.69
CA ILE A 287 15.89 -8.35 22.27
C ILE A 287 16.82 -9.29 21.52
N VAL A 288 16.29 -10.38 20.99
CA VAL A 288 17.06 -11.37 20.23
C VAL A 288 17.06 -11.01 18.75
N ALA A 289 18.25 -10.75 18.20
CA ALA A 289 18.49 -10.48 16.79
C ALA A 289 19.08 -11.75 16.14
N ALA A 290 18.23 -12.56 15.49
CA ALA A 290 18.59 -13.90 15.03
C ALA A 290 18.58 -14.04 13.50
N ASN A 291 19.72 -14.46 12.93
CA ASN A 291 19.96 -14.58 11.48
C ASN A 291 19.11 -15.66 10.75
N GLN A 292 18.46 -16.59 11.46
CA GLN A 292 17.91 -17.82 10.83
C GLN A 292 16.39 -17.89 10.64
N GLN A 293 15.60 -16.89 11.02
CA GLN A 293 14.13 -17.00 11.02
C GLN A 293 13.47 -16.35 9.79
N LYS A 294 13.44 -17.07 8.66
CA LYS A 294 12.76 -16.68 7.41
C LYS A 294 11.22 -16.64 7.49
N ASP A 295 10.62 -17.13 8.58
CA ASP A 295 9.17 -17.32 8.68
C ASP A 295 8.55 -16.20 9.54
N ILE A 296 8.11 -15.13 8.89
CA ILE A 296 7.52 -13.93 9.51
C ILE A 296 6.30 -14.30 10.39
N ALA A 297 5.59 -15.39 10.09
CA ALA A 297 4.45 -15.85 10.89
C ALA A 297 4.86 -16.40 12.28
N LYS A 298 6.13 -16.78 12.49
CA LYS A 298 6.64 -17.31 13.77
C LYS A 298 7.28 -16.24 14.67
N THR A 299 7.56 -15.06 14.15
CA THR A 299 8.18 -13.93 14.89
C THR A 299 7.15 -13.05 15.63
N HIS A 300 5.85 -13.15 15.30
CA HIS A 300 4.75 -12.40 15.95
C HIS A 300 4.29 -12.99 17.30
N LYS A 301 5.20 -13.64 18.05
CA LYS A 301 4.84 -14.20 19.36
C LYS A 301 4.93 -13.10 20.42
N PRO A 302 4.01 -13.06 21.41
CA PRO A 302 4.13 -12.18 22.54
C PRO A 302 5.45 -12.43 23.29
N ALA A 303 5.91 -11.44 24.05
CA ALA A 303 7.13 -11.54 24.86
C ALA A 303 7.13 -12.84 25.68
N ILE A 304 8.24 -13.58 25.58
CA ILE A 304 8.46 -14.81 26.32
C ILE A 304 9.21 -14.44 27.58
N PHE A 305 8.70 -14.85 28.73
CA PHE A 305 9.36 -14.55 30.01
C PHE A 305 10.29 -15.69 30.42
N ALA A 306 11.56 -15.37 30.64
CA ALA A 306 12.52 -16.22 31.33
C ALA A 306 12.73 -15.64 32.73
N GLY A 307 12.02 -16.17 33.73
CA GLY A 307 11.98 -15.58 35.06
C GLY A 307 11.30 -14.20 35.07
N LYS A 308 12.07 -13.13 35.29
CA LYS A 308 11.59 -11.74 35.27
C LYS A 308 11.91 -11.00 33.96
N THR A 309 12.84 -11.53 33.18
CA THR A 309 13.29 -10.93 31.92
C THR A 309 12.25 -11.16 30.83
N ALA A 310 11.87 -10.08 30.14
CA ALA A 310 11.03 -10.12 28.96
C ALA A 310 11.90 -10.32 27.71
N THR A 311 11.74 -11.46 27.03
CA THR A 311 12.47 -11.77 25.81
C THR A 311 11.57 -11.55 24.59
N VAL A 312 12.03 -10.71 23.66
CA VAL A 312 11.37 -10.47 22.36
C VAL A 312 12.32 -10.80 21.23
N ILE A 313 11.78 -11.06 20.04
CA ILE A 313 12.56 -11.41 18.84
C ILE A 313 12.38 -10.28 17.83
N ASN A 314 13.50 -9.80 17.28
CA ASN A 314 13.47 -8.91 16.12
C ASN A 314 13.30 -9.72 14.82
N ALA A 315 12.47 -9.23 13.90
CA ALA A 315 12.27 -9.88 12.62
C ALA A 315 13.42 -9.58 11.67
N THR A 316 13.76 -10.54 10.82
CA THR A 316 14.80 -10.38 9.80
C THR A 316 14.33 -9.53 8.62
N GLN A 317 15.30 -9.05 7.85
CA GLN A 317 15.14 -8.19 6.68
C GLN A 317 14.48 -6.85 7.01
N GLY A 318 14.37 -6.50 8.29
CA GLY A 318 13.63 -5.33 8.76
C GLY A 318 12.20 -5.23 8.22
N ALA A 319 11.55 -6.40 8.08
CA ALA A 319 10.16 -6.55 7.65
C ALA A 319 9.15 -6.06 8.71
N THR A 320 9.58 -5.80 9.94
CA THR A 320 8.74 -5.27 11.01
C THR A 320 9.47 -4.23 11.86
N VAL A 321 8.69 -3.39 12.54
CA VAL A 321 9.12 -2.57 13.66
C VAL A 321 8.44 -3.14 14.89
N GLY A 322 9.22 -3.63 15.85
CA GLY A 322 8.72 -4.02 17.15
C GLY A 322 8.45 -2.78 18.01
N ALA A 323 7.34 -2.78 18.75
CA ALA A 323 7.01 -1.79 19.76
C ALA A 323 6.78 -2.52 21.09
N LEU A 324 7.65 -2.27 22.06
CA LEU A 324 7.53 -2.80 23.41
C LEU A 324 7.05 -1.69 24.33
N GLU A 325 5.78 -1.74 24.70
CA GLU A 325 5.17 -0.84 25.67
C GLU A 325 5.42 -1.37 27.08
N ILE A 326 5.93 -0.48 27.94
CA ILE A 326 6.33 -0.77 29.31
C ILE A 326 5.48 0.09 30.24
N GLN A 327 4.55 -0.56 30.94
CA GLN A 327 3.70 0.10 31.91
C GLN A 327 4.13 -0.27 33.33
N ARG A 328 4.19 0.72 34.21
CA ARG A 328 4.50 0.50 35.62
C ARG A 328 3.23 0.07 36.37
N ASP A 329 3.23 -1.14 36.90
CA ASP A 329 2.24 -1.59 37.88
C ASP A 329 2.61 -1.03 39.26
N VAL A 330 1.93 0.05 39.64
CA VAL A 330 2.16 0.78 40.90
C VAL A 330 1.78 -0.07 42.12
N GLU A 331 0.79 -0.96 41.99
CA GLU A 331 0.30 -1.80 43.08
C GLU A 331 1.23 -3.00 43.33
N ARG A 332 1.80 -3.57 42.27
CA ARG A 332 2.69 -4.74 42.37
C ARG A 332 4.18 -4.39 42.33
N GLN A 333 4.54 -3.12 42.12
CA GLN A 333 5.92 -2.65 41.92
C GLN A 333 6.66 -3.47 40.86
N ARG A 334 5.98 -3.74 39.73
CA ARG A 334 6.53 -4.51 38.60
C ARG A 334 6.18 -3.83 37.27
N TYR A 335 6.94 -4.14 36.23
CA TYR A 335 6.61 -3.71 34.87
C TYR A 335 5.70 -4.73 34.19
N ILE A 336 4.70 -4.22 33.47
CA ILE A 336 3.86 -4.97 32.55
C ILE A 336 4.38 -4.63 31.14
N PHE A 337 4.70 -5.68 30.39
CA PHE A 337 5.24 -5.56 29.05
C PHE A 337 4.17 -5.99 28.04
N THR A 338 3.89 -5.11 27.09
CA THR A 338 3.04 -5.41 25.93
C THR A 338 3.91 -5.28 24.69
N SER A 339 4.01 -6.35 23.90
CA SER A 339 4.77 -6.35 22.65
C SER A 339 3.82 -6.37 21.48
N GLU A 340 3.97 -5.39 20.59
CA GLU A 340 3.34 -5.35 19.28
C GLU A 340 4.41 -5.37 18.19
N HIS A 341 4.10 -5.97 17.04
CA HIS A 341 4.94 -5.93 15.85
C HIS A 341 4.15 -5.29 14.73
N HIS A 342 4.68 -4.21 14.18
CA HIS A 342 4.09 -3.50 13.06
C HIS A 342 4.83 -3.89 11.78
N SER A 343 4.15 -4.52 10.83
CA SER A 343 4.77 -4.91 9.57
C SER A 343 5.11 -3.68 8.72
N VAL A 344 6.37 -3.57 8.30
CA VAL A 344 6.79 -2.62 7.27
C VAL A 344 6.28 -3.18 5.94
N SER A 345 5.44 -2.42 5.26
CA SER A 345 4.83 -2.86 4.01
C SER A 345 4.73 -1.68 3.04
N GLU A 346 4.57 -1.95 1.75
CA GLU A 346 4.46 -0.94 0.69
C GLU A 346 3.20 -0.07 0.84
N LYS A 347 2.29 -0.46 1.75
CA LYS A 347 1.13 0.34 2.16
C LYS A 347 1.52 1.63 2.88
N ILE A 348 2.69 1.62 3.51
CA ILE A 348 3.24 2.77 4.22
C ILE A 348 3.88 3.66 3.17
N VAL A 349 3.51 4.94 3.12
CA VAL A 349 4.13 5.86 2.15
C VAL A 349 5.61 5.98 2.52
N PRO A 350 6.57 5.75 1.61
CA PRO A 350 7.98 5.97 1.91
C PRO A 350 8.24 7.43 2.26
N ASP A 351 9.17 7.66 3.19
CA ASP A 351 9.69 9.01 3.39
C ASP A 351 10.41 9.47 2.12
N ALA A 352 9.93 10.54 1.52
CA ALA A 352 10.37 10.99 0.20
C ALA A 352 11.82 11.50 0.21
N ALA A 353 12.30 12.08 1.32
CA ALA A 353 13.67 12.56 1.42
C ALA A 353 14.65 11.39 1.53
N LEU A 354 14.31 10.39 2.35
CA LEU A 354 15.09 9.18 2.51
C LEU A 354 15.05 8.31 1.24
N GLU A 355 13.91 8.23 0.57
CA GLU A 355 13.78 7.55 -0.73
C GLU A 355 14.66 8.23 -1.77
N GLN A 356 14.63 9.57 -1.87
CA GLN A 356 15.49 10.32 -2.79
C GLN A 356 16.98 10.15 -2.47
N LEU A 357 17.35 10.10 -1.18
CA LEU A 357 18.71 9.82 -0.75
C LEU A 357 19.14 8.43 -1.24
N LEU A 358 18.34 7.41 -0.94
CA LEU A 358 18.62 6.03 -1.34
C LEU A 358 18.65 5.86 -2.87
N GLU A 359 17.77 6.52 -3.61
CA GLU A 359 17.74 6.51 -5.08
C GLU A 359 18.96 7.23 -5.68
N ALA A 360 19.35 8.39 -5.15
CA ALA A 360 20.54 9.11 -5.59
C ALA A 360 21.81 8.26 -5.39
N TYR A 361 21.91 7.56 -4.25
CA TYR A 361 22.99 6.63 -4.00
C TYR A 361 22.92 5.38 -4.89
N GLN A 362 21.73 4.82 -5.12
CA GLN A 362 21.56 3.72 -6.08
C GLN A 362 21.97 4.12 -7.50
N ALA A 363 21.77 5.37 -7.90
CA ALA A 363 22.25 5.87 -9.19
C ALA A 363 23.79 5.97 -9.25
N LEU A 364 24.44 6.30 -8.12
CA LEU A 364 25.89 6.34 -7.96
C LEU A 364 26.52 4.94 -7.89
N THR A 365 25.80 3.92 -7.42
CA THR A 365 26.26 2.51 -7.39
C THR A 365 25.81 1.72 -8.63
N ALA A 366 24.74 2.13 -9.30
CA ALA A 366 24.30 1.56 -10.58
C ALA A 366 25.34 1.77 -11.68
N THR A 367 26.16 2.81 -11.54
CA THR A 367 27.31 3.05 -12.42
C THR A 367 28.34 1.92 -12.35
N GLU A 368 28.38 1.11 -11.28
CA GLU A 368 29.22 -0.10 -11.17
C GLU A 368 28.54 -1.39 -11.71
N SER A 369 27.21 -1.41 -11.87
CA SER A 369 26.46 -2.57 -12.39
C SER A 369 26.04 -2.43 -13.87
N THR A 370 26.18 -1.22 -14.44
CA THR A 370 26.14 -0.99 -15.87
C THR A 370 27.37 -1.55 -16.57
N PHE A 371 27.18 -2.16 -17.74
CA PHE A 371 28.28 -2.31 -18.70
C PHE A 371 28.66 -0.90 -19.16
N GLN A 372 29.57 -0.22 -18.46
CA GLN A 372 30.08 1.05 -18.94
C GLN A 372 30.82 0.83 -20.27
N ILE A 373 30.47 1.64 -21.26
CA ILE A 373 31.29 1.82 -22.45
C ILE A 373 32.19 3.00 -22.11
N ASP A 374 33.41 2.73 -21.69
CA ASP A 374 34.44 3.76 -21.64
C ASP A 374 34.64 4.28 -23.08
N GLY A 375 34.23 5.52 -23.31
CA GLY A 375 34.18 6.14 -24.63
C GLY A 375 35.54 6.41 -25.29
N SER A 376 36.64 5.87 -24.74
CA SER A 376 37.99 6.12 -25.23
C SER A 376 38.61 5.02 -26.09
N ASP A 377 38.03 3.82 -26.18
CA ASP A 377 38.53 2.75 -27.07
C ASP A 377 37.38 1.85 -27.58
N ILE A 378 36.60 2.33 -28.55
CA ILE A 378 35.64 1.48 -29.28
C ILE A 378 36.45 0.55 -30.19
N PRO A 379 36.41 -0.79 -30.00
CA PRO A 379 37.14 -1.71 -30.85
C PRO A 379 36.66 -1.58 -32.30
N ASN A 380 37.57 -1.62 -33.28
CA ASN A 380 37.24 -1.51 -34.72
C ASN A 380 36.16 -2.50 -35.20
N ASN A 381 35.93 -3.60 -34.46
CA ASN A 381 34.90 -4.61 -34.74
C ASN A 381 33.90 -4.77 -33.57
N ALA A 382 33.38 -3.68 -33.02
CA ALA A 382 32.42 -3.74 -31.91
C ALA A 382 31.11 -4.47 -32.30
N ILE A 383 30.60 -5.31 -31.39
CA ILE A 383 29.32 -6.01 -31.52
C ILE A 383 28.32 -5.31 -30.60
N HIS A 384 27.46 -4.48 -31.17
CA HIS A 384 26.42 -3.80 -30.41
C HIS A 384 25.21 -4.71 -30.17
N ILE A 385 24.80 -4.80 -28.91
CA ILE A 385 23.66 -5.58 -28.44
C ILE A 385 22.68 -4.61 -27.78
N ALA A 386 21.45 -4.50 -28.31
CA ALA A 386 20.38 -3.80 -27.61
C ALA A 386 19.61 -4.79 -26.73
N TYR A 387 19.59 -4.56 -25.42
CA TYR A 387 18.99 -5.43 -24.42
C TYR A 387 17.86 -4.72 -23.67
N PHE A 388 16.63 -5.14 -23.92
CA PHE A 388 15.44 -4.64 -23.21
C PHE A 388 15.09 -5.53 -22.02
N HIS A 389 15.02 -4.92 -20.83
CA HIS A 389 14.75 -5.59 -19.57
C HIS A 389 13.58 -4.95 -18.81
N LYS A 390 13.02 -5.70 -17.86
CA LYS A 390 12.05 -5.20 -16.89
C LYS A 390 12.60 -5.39 -15.48
N HIS A 391 12.48 -4.38 -14.63
CA HIS A 391 12.85 -4.52 -13.22
C HIS A 391 12.01 -5.63 -12.55
N GLY A 392 12.64 -6.44 -11.69
CA GLY A 392 12.01 -7.59 -11.03
C GLY A 392 11.83 -8.85 -11.89
N CYS A 393 12.28 -8.86 -13.14
CA CYS A 393 12.15 -10.00 -14.05
C CYS A 393 13.28 -11.04 -13.85
N GLN A 394 12.95 -12.23 -13.31
CA GLN A 394 13.92 -13.31 -13.11
C GLN A 394 14.60 -13.77 -14.42
N LYS A 395 13.84 -13.84 -15.52
CA LYS A 395 14.38 -14.20 -16.85
C LYS A 395 15.37 -13.14 -17.36
N CYS A 396 15.16 -11.88 -17.00
CA CYS A 396 16.02 -10.76 -17.36
C CYS A 396 17.32 -10.78 -16.54
N ALA A 397 17.22 -11.03 -15.22
CA ALA A 397 18.41 -11.23 -14.39
C ALA A 397 19.28 -12.41 -14.88
N ARG A 398 18.66 -13.48 -15.37
CA ARG A 398 19.38 -14.60 -16.01
C ARG A 398 20.09 -14.17 -17.29
N ALA A 399 19.43 -13.36 -18.13
CA ALA A 399 20.00 -12.82 -19.36
C ALA A 399 21.27 -12.00 -19.11
N VAL A 400 21.26 -11.15 -18.08
CA VAL A 400 22.43 -10.34 -17.69
C VAL A 400 23.63 -11.21 -17.34
N LYS A 401 23.43 -12.33 -16.62
CA LYS A 401 24.50 -13.28 -16.31
C LYS A 401 25.10 -13.91 -17.56
N ILE A 402 24.25 -14.28 -18.53
CA ILE A 402 24.71 -14.85 -19.81
C ILE A 402 25.49 -13.80 -20.60
N LEU A 403 24.98 -12.57 -20.73
CA LEU A 403 25.66 -11.48 -21.44
C LEU A 403 27.02 -11.13 -20.81
N ARG A 404 27.14 -11.18 -19.48
CA ARG A 404 28.42 -10.94 -18.78
C ARG A 404 29.45 -12.01 -19.10
N ARG A 405 29.05 -13.29 -19.05
CA ARG A 405 29.93 -14.40 -19.42
C ARG A 405 30.34 -14.34 -20.90
N LEU A 406 29.44 -13.94 -21.79
CA LEU A 406 29.78 -13.74 -23.20
C LEU A 406 30.79 -12.59 -23.39
N LYS A 407 30.69 -11.50 -22.63
CA LYS A 407 31.68 -10.42 -22.71
C LYS A 407 33.09 -10.87 -22.29
N GLU A 408 33.21 -11.82 -21.36
CA GLU A 408 34.51 -12.41 -20.99
C GLU A 408 35.17 -13.15 -22.17
N GLY A 409 34.38 -13.83 -23.02
CA GLY A 409 34.86 -14.52 -24.23
C GLY A 409 34.96 -13.63 -25.48
N TYR A 410 34.20 -12.53 -25.51
CA TYR A 410 34.08 -11.61 -26.64
C TYR A 410 34.20 -10.16 -26.12
N PRO A 411 35.43 -9.66 -25.90
CA PRO A 411 35.66 -8.35 -25.29
C PRO A 411 35.18 -7.17 -26.15
N ASN A 412 34.89 -7.39 -27.43
CA ASN A 412 34.33 -6.40 -28.36
C ASN A 412 32.79 -6.26 -28.27
N ILE A 413 32.11 -6.95 -27.35
CA ILE A 413 30.67 -6.77 -27.11
C ILE A 413 30.39 -5.45 -26.37
N LEU A 414 29.45 -4.67 -26.90
CA LEU A 414 28.89 -3.49 -26.28
C LEU A 414 27.38 -3.69 -26.05
N VAL A 415 26.95 -3.70 -24.80
CA VAL A 415 25.54 -3.91 -24.44
C VAL A 415 24.88 -2.57 -24.09
N ASP A 416 23.91 -2.16 -24.89
CA ASP A 416 23.03 -1.02 -24.64
C ASP A 416 21.77 -1.54 -23.93
N GLN A 417 21.63 -1.23 -22.64
CA GLN A 417 20.52 -1.68 -21.82
C GLN A 417 19.37 -0.66 -21.83
N ARG A 418 18.16 -1.15 -22.06
CA ARG A 418 16.94 -0.35 -22.19
C ARG A 418 15.85 -0.88 -21.28
N ASN A 419 15.10 0.02 -20.66
CA ASN A 419 14.01 -0.39 -19.78
C ASN A 419 12.73 -0.54 -20.61
N ALA A 420 12.30 -1.78 -20.78
CA ALA A 420 11.12 -2.13 -21.57
C ALA A 420 9.82 -1.54 -21.04
N LYS A 421 9.75 -1.16 -19.76
CA LYS A 421 8.56 -0.51 -19.17
C LYS A 421 8.49 0.95 -19.60
N THR A 422 9.60 1.68 -19.57
CA THR A 422 9.66 3.11 -19.90
C THR A 422 9.79 3.36 -21.40
N GLU A 423 10.37 2.42 -22.15
CA GLU A 423 10.67 2.54 -23.58
C GLU A 423 9.83 1.55 -24.42
N GLN A 424 8.54 1.39 -24.11
CA GLN A 424 7.64 0.44 -24.81
C GLN A 424 7.51 0.72 -26.32
N THR A 425 7.37 2.00 -26.70
CA THR A 425 7.28 2.41 -28.11
C THR A 425 8.56 2.04 -28.88
N LEU A 426 9.72 2.21 -28.25
CA LEU A 426 11.00 1.82 -28.83
C LEU A 426 11.11 0.29 -28.95
N LEU A 427 10.63 -0.47 -27.96
CA LEU A 427 10.59 -1.93 -28.04
C LEU A 427 9.64 -2.44 -29.13
N GLU A 428 8.48 -1.82 -29.33
CA GLU A 428 7.57 -2.15 -30.44
C GLU A 428 8.21 -1.79 -31.79
N ALA A 429 8.84 -0.62 -31.90
CA ALA A 429 9.57 -0.21 -33.10
C ALA A 429 10.69 -1.21 -33.45
N MET A 430 11.46 -1.65 -32.45
CA MET A 430 12.45 -2.72 -32.61
C MET A 430 11.80 -4.05 -33.00
N GLY A 431 10.68 -4.42 -32.39
CA GLY A 431 9.92 -5.62 -32.77
C GLY A 431 9.44 -5.59 -34.22
N SER A 432 9.00 -4.43 -34.70
CA SER A 432 8.58 -4.21 -36.09
C SER A 432 9.77 -4.26 -37.06
N LEU A 433 10.85 -3.56 -36.73
CA LEU A 433 12.09 -3.50 -37.53
C LEU A 433 12.75 -4.88 -37.74
N TYR A 434 12.60 -5.78 -36.76
CA TYR A 434 13.14 -7.14 -36.79
C TYR A 434 12.09 -8.19 -37.19
N GLU A 435 10.92 -7.76 -37.68
CA GLU A 435 9.82 -8.63 -38.13
C GLU A 435 9.39 -9.67 -37.07
N VAL A 436 9.50 -9.30 -35.79
CA VAL A 436 9.06 -10.16 -34.68
C VAL A 436 7.55 -10.36 -34.81
N PRO A 437 7.04 -11.61 -34.73
CA PRO A 437 5.60 -11.87 -34.77
C PRO A 437 4.86 -11.04 -33.73
N GLU A 438 3.73 -10.42 -34.10
CA GLU A 438 3.00 -9.50 -33.23
C GLU A 438 2.69 -10.11 -31.84
N ALA A 439 2.39 -11.40 -31.78
CA ALA A 439 2.11 -12.13 -30.53
C ALA A 439 3.32 -12.24 -29.56
N LYS A 440 4.54 -11.94 -30.02
CA LYS A 440 5.78 -11.99 -29.23
C LYS A 440 6.38 -10.60 -29.00
N ARG A 441 5.80 -9.54 -29.57
CA ARG A 441 6.30 -8.17 -29.35
C ARG A 441 6.01 -7.71 -27.92
N LEU A 442 6.67 -6.63 -27.48
CA LEU A 442 6.60 -6.08 -26.12
C LEU A 442 6.90 -7.10 -24.99
N THR A 443 7.58 -8.19 -25.32
CA THR A 443 7.92 -9.27 -24.38
C THR A 443 9.38 -9.13 -23.92
N THR A 444 9.63 -9.38 -22.63
CA THR A 444 10.97 -9.34 -22.04
C THR A 444 11.42 -10.71 -21.50
N PRO A 445 12.73 -10.99 -21.41
CA PRO A 445 13.82 -10.18 -21.98
C PRO A 445 13.82 -10.19 -23.51
N ALA A 446 14.28 -9.11 -24.12
CA ALA A 446 14.44 -9.00 -25.56
C ALA A 446 15.84 -8.53 -25.90
N VAL A 447 16.54 -9.28 -26.76
CA VAL A 447 17.91 -8.99 -27.18
C VAL A 447 17.96 -8.89 -28.70
N PHE A 448 18.56 -7.82 -29.19
CA PHE A 448 18.72 -7.55 -30.62
C PHE A 448 20.21 -7.41 -30.95
N ILE A 449 20.69 -8.21 -31.91
CA ILE A 449 22.09 -8.25 -32.35
C ILE A 449 22.10 -8.30 -33.88
N GLY A 450 22.55 -7.23 -34.53
CA GLY A 450 22.57 -7.15 -35.99
C GLY A 450 21.18 -7.35 -36.60
N ASP A 451 20.98 -8.46 -37.32
CA ASP A 451 19.70 -8.87 -37.92
C ASP A 451 18.89 -9.88 -37.07
N THR A 452 19.41 -10.26 -35.90
CA THR A 452 18.84 -11.31 -35.06
C THR A 452 18.11 -10.73 -33.85
N ALA A 453 16.86 -11.16 -33.65
CA ALA A 453 16.06 -10.85 -32.46
C ALA A 453 15.80 -12.12 -31.62
N LEU A 454 16.12 -12.06 -30.33
CA LEU A 454 15.90 -13.12 -29.37
C LEU A 454 14.97 -12.62 -28.27
N ILE A 455 13.74 -13.15 -28.25
CA ILE A 455 12.66 -12.68 -27.38
C ILE A 455 12.20 -13.79 -26.44
N GLY A 456 12.04 -13.47 -25.16
CA GLY A 456 11.54 -14.38 -24.13
C GLY A 456 12.66 -15.14 -23.44
N GLU A 457 12.52 -16.46 -23.26
CA GLU A 457 13.55 -17.24 -22.57
C GLU A 457 14.83 -17.33 -23.42
N LEU A 458 15.90 -16.72 -22.91
CA LEU A 458 17.19 -16.66 -23.57
C LEU A 458 18.00 -17.91 -23.24
N ASP A 459 18.45 -18.57 -24.29
CA ASP A 459 19.36 -19.71 -24.25
C ASP A 459 20.78 -19.24 -24.59
N GLU A 460 21.75 -19.69 -23.81
CA GLU A 460 23.16 -19.30 -23.91
C GLU A 460 23.74 -19.66 -25.29
N GLN A 461 23.39 -20.83 -25.82
CA GLN A 461 23.87 -21.29 -27.14
C GLN A 461 23.37 -20.40 -28.28
N ARG A 462 22.09 -20.00 -28.24
CA ARG A 462 21.49 -19.12 -29.26
C ARG A 462 22.10 -17.72 -29.24
N LEU A 463 22.37 -17.21 -28.03
CA LEU A 463 22.98 -15.89 -27.85
C LEU A 463 24.44 -15.90 -28.31
N GLU A 464 25.19 -16.95 -27.97
CA GLU A 464 26.56 -17.15 -28.44
C GLU A 464 26.63 -17.28 -29.97
N THR A 465 25.73 -18.06 -30.58
CA THR A 465 25.66 -18.20 -32.04
C THR A 465 25.41 -16.86 -32.73
N ALA A 466 24.53 -16.03 -32.17
CA ALA A 466 24.24 -14.69 -32.69
C ALA A 466 25.45 -13.75 -32.59
N VAL A 467 26.21 -13.82 -31.49
CA VAL A 467 27.46 -13.07 -31.31
C VAL A 467 28.57 -13.58 -32.25
N GLN A 468 28.74 -14.90 -32.36
CA GLN A 468 29.77 -15.54 -33.19
C GLN A 468 29.71 -15.10 -34.66
N LYS A 469 28.49 -14.93 -35.19
CA LYS A 469 28.24 -14.42 -36.55
C LYS A 469 28.96 -13.09 -36.84
N TYR A 470 29.12 -12.24 -35.82
CA TYR A 470 29.69 -10.89 -35.95
C TYR A 470 31.06 -10.75 -35.30
N ARG A 471 31.70 -11.86 -34.90
CA ARG A 471 32.99 -11.87 -34.20
C ARG A 471 34.09 -11.10 -34.94
N GLU A 472 34.18 -11.30 -36.25
CA GLU A 472 35.25 -10.73 -37.09
C GLU A 472 34.84 -9.41 -37.76
N THR A 473 33.55 -9.18 -38.00
CA THR A 473 33.07 -8.00 -38.73
C THR A 473 32.59 -6.87 -37.83
N GLY A 474 32.26 -7.17 -36.57
CA GLY A 474 31.44 -6.29 -35.74
C GLY A 474 30.01 -6.14 -36.29
N VAL A 475 29.17 -5.43 -35.55
CA VAL A 475 27.84 -5.00 -36.00
C VAL A 475 27.34 -3.80 -35.20
N ALA A 476 26.82 -2.79 -35.89
CA ALA A 476 26.27 -1.59 -35.27
C ALA A 476 24.86 -1.81 -34.68
N SER A 477 24.49 -0.99 -33.70
CA SER A 477 23.14 -0.99 -33.12
C SER A 477 22.13 -0.43 -34.13
N ARG A 478 20.95 -1.05 -34.21
CA ARG A 478 19.81 -0.57 -35.01
C ARG A 478 18.82 0.29 -34.20
N LEU A 479 19.20 0.71 -32.99
CA LEU A 479 18.34 1.56 -32.14
C LEU A 479 17.93 2.87 -32.83
N LYS A 480 18.87 3.53 -33.52
CA LYS A 480 18.57 4.76 -34.28
C LYS A 480 17.60 4.54 -35.44
N ASP A 481 17.66 3.37 -36.08
CA ASP A 481 16.69 2.99 -37.12
C ASP A 481 15.29 2.81 -36.54
N ALA A 482 15.18 2.33 -35.29
CA ALA A 482 13.91 2.19 -34.59
C ALA A 482 13.37 3.54 -34.07
N GLU A 483 14.25 4.46 -33.64
CA GLU A 483 13.88 5.82 -33.20
C GLU A 483 13.14 6.61 -34.30
N SER A 484 13.46 6.39 -35.59
CA SER A 484 12.75 7.06 -36.69
C SER A 484 11.34 6.51 -36.95
N HIS A 485 10.91 5.45 -36.25
CA HIS A 485 9.62 4.78 -36.45
C HIS A 485 8.73 4.80 -35.20
N LEU A 486 9.05 5.63 -34.20
CA LEU A 486 8.31 5.70 -32.93
C LEU A 486 6.83 6.07 -33.13
N ASP A 487 6.52 7.06 -33.97
CA ASP A 487 5.14 7.49 -34.21
C ASP A 487 4.27 6.37 -34.84
N THR A 488 4.87 5.59 -35.75
CA THR A 488 4.21 4.43 -36.38
C THR A 488 4.00 3.32 -35.36
N ALA A 489 5.00 3.02 -34.53
CA ALA A 489 4.91 2.01 -33.48
C ALA A 489 3.85 2.36 -32.43
N GLU A 490 3.76 3.64 -32.02
CA GLU A 490 2.70 4.13 -31.14
C GLU A 490 1.32 3.94 -31.78
N SER A 491 1.18 4.29 -33.05
CA SER A 491 -0.07 4.11 -33.81
C SER A 491 -0.48 2.63 -33.96
N GLU A 492 0.47 1.72 -34.13
CA GLU A 492 0.22 0.27 -34.18
C GLU A 492 -0.29 -0.27 -32.84
N ILE A 493 0.31 0.14 -31.72
CA ILE A 493 -0.15 -0.22 -30.36
C ILE A 493 -1.59 0.26 -30.15
N VAL A 494 -1.87 1.51 -30.53
CA VAL A 494 -3.18 2.16 -30.40
C VAL A 494 -4.25 1.46 -31.26
N ASN A 495 -3.96 1.19 -32.53
CA ASN A 495 -4.91 0.58 -33.46
C ASN A 495 -5.26 -0.86 -33.09
N ARG A 496 -4.26 -1.65 -32.66
CA ARG A 496 -4.45 -3.03 -32.20
C ARG A 496 -5.35 -3.08 -30.96
N PHE A 497 -5.23 -2.07 -30.09
CA PHE A 497 -6.09 -1.92 -28.92
C PHE A 497 -7.53 -1.50 -29.25
N HIS A 498 -7.70 -0.51 -30.15
CA HIS A 498 -9.02 0.01 -30.50
C HIS A 498 -9.95 -1.04 -31.15
N GLY A 499 -9.42 -1.91 -32.00
CA GLY A 499 -10.21 -2.91 -32.73
C GLY A 499 -10.90 -3.93 -31.83
N PHE A 500 -10.19 -4.45 -30.83
CA PHE A 500 -10.71 -5.47 -29.92
C PHE A 500 -11.31 -4.87 -28.64
N GLY A 501 -10.75 -3.78 -28.12
CA GLY A 501 -11.15 -3.19 -26.84
C GLY A 501 -12.50 -2.46 -26.88
N THR A 502 -12.82 -1.76 -27.97
CA THR A 502 -14.00 -0.87 -28.01
C THR A 502 -15.32 -1.61 -28.01
N LEU A 503 -15.44 -2.67 -28.81
CA LEU A 503 -16.63 -3.51 -28.85
C LEU A 503 -16.79 -4.30 -27.54
N ALA A 504 -15.66 -4.77 -26.98
CA ALA A 504 -15.65 -5.50 -25.72
C ALA A 504 -16.12 -4.62 -24.55
N VAL A 505 -15.61 -3.39 -24.42
CA VAL A 505 -15.99 -2.45 -23.36
C VAL A 505 -17.44 -2.00 -23.49
N ALA A 506 -17.91 -1.69 -24.71
CA ALA A 506 -19.30 -1.30 -24.94
C ALA A 506 -20.28 -2.46 -24.65
N GLY A 507 -19.93 -3.68 -25.07
CA GLY A 507 -20.70 -4.89 -24.79
C GLY A 507 -20.74 -5.21 -23.29
N ALA A 508 -19.60 -5.10 -22.60
CA ALA A 508 -19.50 -5.32 -21.16
C ALA A 508 -20.37 -4.34 -20.37
N GLY A 509 -20.34 -3.04 -20.71
CA GLY A 509 -21.20 -2.03 -20.09
C GLY A 509 -22.68 -2.31 -20.30
N LEU A 510 -23.09 -2.63 -21.53
CA LEU A 510 -24.49 -2.94 -21.84
C LEU A 510 -25.00 -4.19 -21.11
N LEU A 511 -24.18 -5.25 -21.08
CA LEU A 511 -24.51 -6.49 -20.36
C LEU A 511 -24.66 -6.24 -18.85
N ASP A 512 -23.77 -5.43 -18.28
CA ASP A 512 -23.83 -5.08 -16.85
C ASP A 512 -25.05 -4.22 -16.53
N GLY A 513 -25.49 -3.35 -17.44
CA GLY A 513 -26.72 -2.58 -17.32
C GLY A 513 -28.02 -3.41 -17.31
N ILE A 514 -27.97 -4.65 -17.81
CA ILE A 514 -29.11 -5.60 -17.86
C ILE A 514 -29.07 -6.56 -16.66
N ASN A 515 -28.32 -6.24 -15.60
CA ASN A 515 -28.21 -7.12 -14.45
C ASN A 515 -29.52 -7.21 -13.62
N PRO A 516 -29.76 -8.33 -12.91
CA PRO A 516 -30.98 -8.53 -12.10
C PRO A 516 -31.19 -7.50 -10.98
N CYS A 517 -30.11 -6.95 -10.42
CA CYS A 517 -30.16 -5.97 -9.33
C CYS A 517 -30.62 -4.60 -9.85
N ALA A 518 -30.07 -4.16 -10.99
CA ALA A 518 -30.47 -2.96 -11.71
C ALA A 518 -31.93 -3.04 -12.16
N PHE A 519 -32.40 -4.20 -12.61
CA PHE A 519 -33.80 -4.36 -12.96
C PHE A 519 -34.73 -4.26 -11.74
N ALA A 520 -34.33 -4.84 -10.60
CA ALA A 520 -35.12 -4.78 -9.37
C ALA A 520 -35.24 -3.35 -8.83
N THR A 521 -34.19 -2.55 -8.95
CA THR A 521 -34.14 -1.16 -8.48
C THR A 521 -34.98 -0.25 -9.37
N ILE A 522 -34.94 -0.45 -10.68
CA ILE A 522 -35.82 0.21 -11.64
C ILE A 522 -37.30 -0.06 -11.33
N VAL A 523 -37.68 -1.33 -11.15
CA VAL A 523 -39.05 -1.73 -10.82
C VAL A 523 -39.49 -1.12 -9.49
N PHE A 524 -38.62 -1.10 -8.48
CA PHE A 524 -38.90 -0.49 -7.18
C PHE A 524 -39.12 1.02 -7.29
N PHE A 525 -38.25 1.71 -8.04
CA PHE A 525 -38.33 3.15 -8.26
C PHE A 525 -39.60 3.54 -9.02
N ILE A 526 -39.94 2.81 -10.08
CA ILE A 526 -41.19 3.01 -10.83
C ILE A 526 -42.42 2.74 -9.95
N SER A 527 -42.39 1.66 -9.17
CA SER A 527 -43.48 1.32 -8.23
C SER A 527 -43.69 2.42 -7.20
N TYR A 528 -42.60 2.97 -6.64
CA TYR A 528 -42.62 4.10 -5.73
C TYR A 528 -43.23 5.35 -6.38
N MET A 529 -42.74 5.75 -7.55
CA MET A 529 -43.22 6.95 -8.25
C MET A 529 -44.71 6.86 -8.62
N ASN A 530 -45.18 5.66 -8.96
CA ASN A 530 -46.58 5.42 -9.24
C ASN A 530 -47.45 5.44 -7.97
N LEU A 531 -46.94 4.94 -6.83
CA LEU A 531 -47.63 5.03 -5.53
C LEU A 531 -47.77 6.48 -5.04
N VAL A 532 -46.80 7.34 -5.35
CA VAL A 532 -46.83 8.77 -5.02
C VAL A 532 -47.79 9.55 -5.96
N GLY A 533 -48.35 8.92 -6.99
CA GLY A 533 -49.35 9.53 -7.88
C GLY A 533 -48.77 10.64 -8.79
N ARG A 534 -47.49 10.53 -9.15
CA ARG A 534 -46.77 11.56 -9.91
C ARG A 534 -47.14 11.55 -11.40
N GLY A 535 -47.18 12.71 -12.04
CA GLY A 535 -47.44 12.82 -13.48
C GLY A 535 -46.29 12.25 -14.32
N ARG A 536 -46.58 11.79 -15.55
CA ARG A 536 -45.59 11.16 -16.45
C ARG A 536 -44.33 12.01 -16.69
N LYS A 537 -44.48 13.34 -16.76
CA LYS A 537 -43.34 14.28 -16.90
C LYS A 537 -42.46 14.33 -15.65
N GLU A 538 -43.07 14.31 -14.47
CA GLU A 538 -42.31 14.28 -13.19
C GLU A 538 -41.59 12.94 -13.00
N MET A 539 -42.17 11.83 -13.49
CA MET A 539 -41.51 10.53 -13.52
C MET A 539 -40.26 10.54 -14.41
N LEU A 540 -40.33 11.20 -15.57
CA LEU A 540 -39.19 11.30 -16.49
C LEU A 540 -38.05 12.14 -15.90
N ILE A 541 -38.39 13.27 -15.24
CA ILE A 541 -37.40 14.13 -14.57
C ILE A 541 -36.75 13.39 -13.39
N ALA A 542 -37.54 12.71 -12.56
CA ALA A 542 -37.04 11.93 -11.44
C ALA A 542 -36.21 10.73 -11.91
N GLY A 543 -36.64 10.02 -12.95
CA GLY A 543 -35.90 8.91 -13.55
C GLY A 543 -34.60 9.36 -14.21
N GLY A 544 -34.59 10.52 -14.87
CA GLY A 544 -33.38 11.14 -15.40
C GLY A 544 -32.40 11.56 -14.30
N ALA A 545 -32.89 12.14 -13.20
CA ALA A 545 -32.06 12.46 -12.04
C ALA A 545 -31.50 11.20 -11.36
N PHE A 546 -32.30 10.15 -11.25
CA PHE A 546 -31.86 8.84 -10.76
C PHE A 546 -30.76 8.25 -11.65
N ALA A 547 -30.96 8.23 -12.98
CA ALA A 547 -29.95 7.77 -13.93
C ALA A 547 -28.67 8.62 -13.85
N LEU A 548 -28.79 9.94 -13.73
CA LEU A 548 -27.60 10.80 -13.57
C LEU A 548 -26.81 10.46 -12.29
N ALA A 549 -27.50 10.25 -11.16
CA ALA A 549 -26.85 9.82 -9.93
C ALA A 549 -26.13 8.48 -10.11
N VAL A 550 -26.76 7.51 -10.78
CA VAL A 550 -26.15 6.21 -11.08
C VAL A 550 -24.89 6.40 -11.94
N PHE A 551 -24.98 7.15 -13.04
CA PHE A 551 -23.85 7.45 -13.93
C PHE A 551 -22.67 8.06 -13.17
N VAL A 552 -22.93 9.12 -12.41
CA VAL A 552 -21.89 9.86 -11.68
C VAL A 552 -21.27 8.99 -10.59
N THR A 553 -22.08 8.20 -9.88
CA THR A 553 -21.57 7.31 -8.84
C THR A 553 -20.62 6.27 -9.42
N TYR A 554 -21.01 5.59 -10.50
CA TYR A 554 -20.12 4.63 -11.15
C TYR A 554 -18.90 5.31 -11.76
N LEU A 555 -19.04 6.46 -12.44
CA LEU A 555 -17.91 7.19 -12.97
C LEU A 555 -16.88 7.57 -11.88
N LEU A 556 -17.34 8.07 -10.72
CA LEU A 556 -16.47 8.39 -9.59
C LEU A 556 -15.79 7.14 -9.02
N VAL A 557 -16.52 6.04 -8.88
CA VAL A 557 -15.93 4.76 -8.44
C VAL A 557 -14.92 4.24 -9.45
N GLY A 558 -15.21 4.33 -10.76
CA GLY A 558 -14.29 3.93 -11.81
C GLY A 558 -13.03 4.78 -11.86
N LEU A 559 -13.14 6.11 -11.71
CA LEU A 559 -11.98 7.00 -11.61
C LEU A 559 -11.16 6.73 -10.35
N GLY A 560 -11.82 6.48 -9.21
CA GLY A 560 -11.18 6.07 -7.96
C GLY A 560 -10.45 4.74 -8.12
N THR A 561 -11.11 3.75 -8.72
CA THR A 561 -10.54 2.43 -9.00
C THR A 561 -9.36 2.54 -9.97
N LEU A 562 -9.46 3.27 -11.09
CA LEU A 562 -8.35 3.48 -12.03
C LEU A 562 -7.15 4.15 -11.35
N SER A 563 -7.39 5.12 -10.47
CA SER A 563 -6.32 5.78 -9.70
C SER A 563 -5.69 4.85 -8.66
N PHE A 564 -6.46 3.88 -8.16
CA PHE A 564 -6.06 2.92 -7.14
C PHE A 564 -5.57 1.58 -7.70
N MET A 565 -5.73 1.33 -9.00
CA MET A 565 -5.43 0.03 -9.62
C MET A 565 -3.93 -0.23 -9.80
N ASN A 566 -3.11 0.81 -9.92
CA ASN A 566 -1.65 0.68 -9.82
C ASN A 566 -1.23 0.09 -8.46
N TYR A 567 -2.10 0.21 -7.45
CA TYR A 567 -1.95 -0.32 -6.09
C TYR A 567 -2.53 -1.75 -5.92
N LEU A 568 -3.61 -2.10 -6.64
CA LEU A 568 -4.28 -3.39 -6.52
C LEU A 568 -3.59 -4.55 -7.28
N ASN A 569 -2.92 -4.25 -8.41
CA ASN A 569 -2.24 -5.27 -9.23
C ASN A 569 -1.01 -5.90 -8.56
N GLN A 570 -0.57 -5.37 -7.43
CA GLN A 570 0.54 -5.89 -6.62
C GLN A 570 0.05 -6.94 -5.59
N PHE A 571 -1.27 -7.09 -5.40
CA PHE A 571 -1.89 -8.02 -4.45
C PHE A 571 -2.67 -9.15 -5.14
N SER A 572 -1.96 -10.13 -5.70
CA SER A 572 -2.60 -11.32 -6.30
C SER A 572 -3.47 -12.10 -5.30
N GLY A 573 -3.17 -12.04 -4.00
CA GLY A 573 -3.92 -12.70 -2.93
C GLY A 573 -5.22 -11.98 -2.53
N VAL A 574 -5.24 -10.65 -2.53
CA VAL A 574 -6.45 -9.87 -2.19
C VAL A 574 -7.48 -9.98 -3.30
N ALA A 575 -7.06 -9.92 -4.56
CA ALA A 575 -7.92 -10.19 -5.70
C ALA A 575 -8.53 -11.60 -5.58
N LYS A 576 -7.73 -12.63 -5.32
CA LYS A 576 -8.26 -14.00 -5.12
C LYS A 576 -9.24 -14.10 -3.94
N CYS A 577 -8.94 -13.44 -2.81
CA CYS A 577 -9.83 -13.42 -1.65
C CYS A 577 -11.16 -12.72 -1.97
N VAL A 578 -11.12 -11.58 -2.65
CA VAL A 578 -12.31 -10.84 -3.08
C VAL A 578 -13.12 -11.64 -4.10
N TYR A 579 -12.49 -12.29 -5.07
CA TYR A 579 -13.17 -13.16 -6.05
C TYR A 579 -13.79 -14.39 -5.39
N LEU A 580 -13.13 -15.01 -4.40
CA LEU A 580 -13.68 -16.13 -3.63
C LEU A 580 -14.83 -15.71 -2.72
N LEU A 581 -14.74 -14.56 -2.05
CA LEU A 581 -15.83 -13.99 -1.26
C LEU A 581 -17.03 -13.62 -2.14
N ALA A 582 -16.78 -13.01 -3.30
CA ALA A 582 -17.81 -12.68 -4.29
C ALA A 582 -18.45 -13.95 -4.87
N ALA A 583 -17.67 -14.99 -5.21
CA ALA A 583 -18.19 -16.27 -5.66
C ALA A 583 -19.08 -16.92 -4.59
N THR A 584 -18.64 -16.91 -3.32
CA THR A 584 -19.41 -17.45 -2.19
C THR A 584 -20.72 -16.71 -1.99
N ALA A 585 -20.69 -15.37 -2.03
CA ALA A 585 -21.90 -14.54 -1.94
C ALA A 585 -22.85 -14.78 -3.13
N THR A 586 -22.31 -14.89 -4.34
CA THR A 586 -23.07 -15.17 -5.56
C THR A 586 -23.74 -16.54 -5.51
N PHE A 587 -23.05 -17.60 -5.05
CA PHE A 587 -23.65 -18.92 -4.85
C PHE A 587 -24.72 -18.92 -3.75
N ALA A 588 -24.49 -18.20 -2.64
CA ALA A 588 -25.49 -18.05 -1.60
C ALA A 588 -26.76 -17.36 -2.11
N LEU A 589 -26.62 -16.27 -2.88
CA LEU A 589 -27.75 -15.57 -3.51
C LEU A 589 -28.44 -16.43 -4.58
N ALA A 590 -27.70 -17.23 -5.35
CA ALA A 590 -28.25 -18.18 -6.30
C ALA A 590 -29.13 -19.23 -5.61
N GLY A 591 -28.63 -19.81 -4.51
CA GLY A 591 -29.37 -20.76 -3.69
C GLY A 591 -30.62 -20.16 -3.05
N LEU A 592 -30.52 -18.94 -2.52
CA LEU A 592 -31.67 -18.20 -1.97
C LEU A 592 -32.71 -17.84 -3.05
N SER A 593 -32.27 -17.47 -4.26
CA SER A 593 -33.18 -17.21 -5.38
C SER A 593 -33.89 -18.49 -5.86
N LEU A 594 -33.20 -19.63 -5.83
CA LEU A 594 -33.79 -20.93 -6.14
C LEU A 594 -34.80 -21.36 -5.07
N TYR A 595 -34.48 -21.17 -3.80
CA TYR A 595 -35.41 -21.38 -2.68
C TYR A 595 -36.68 -20.52 -2.83
N ASP A 596 -36.51 -19.25 -3.17
CA ASP A 596 -37.61 -18.34 -3.47
C ASP A 596 -38.45 -18.80 -4.67
N ALA A 597 -37.81 -19.34 -5.72
CA ALA A 597 -38.53 -19.91 -6.87
C ALA A 597 -39.40 -21.10 -6.48
N VAL A 598 -38.89 -21.98 -5.61
CA VAL A 598 -39.63 -23.14 -5.07
C VAL A 598 -40.81 -22.68 -4.21
N LYS A 599 -40.62 -21.69 -3.34
CA LYS A 599 -41.70 -21.12 -2.51
C LYS A 599 -42.75 -20.38 -3.34
N ALA A 600 -42.32 -19.66 -4.38
CA ALA A 600 -43.20 -19.01 -5.33
C ALA A 600 -44.05 -20.03 -6.12
N LYS A 601 -43.45 -21.15 -6.56
CA LYS A 601 -44.16 -22.26 -7.23
C LYS A 601 -45.19 -22.94 -6.30
N GLN A 602 -44.93 -22.96 -4.99
CA GLN A 602 -45.85 -23.48 -3.97
C GLN A 602 -46.98 -22.49 -3.58
N GLY A 603 -47.05 -21.31 -4.21
CA GLY A 603 -48.04 -20.26 -3.87
C GLY A 603 -47.76 -19.55 -2.54
N LYS A 604 -46.62 -19.82 -1.87
CA LYS A 604 -46.23 -19.24 -0.58
C LYS A 604 -45.44 -17.94 -0.80
N THR A 605 -46.03 -16.98 -1.52
CA THR A 605 -45.37 -15.71 -1.87
C THR A 605 -45.06 -14.79 -0.68
N LYS A 606 -45.60 -15.10 0.50
CA LYS A 606 -45.31 -14.41 1.78
C LYS A 606 -44.01 -14.90 2.45
N ASP A 607 -43.52 -16.08 2.07
CA ASP A 607 -42.33 -16.74 2.67
C ASP A 607 -41.07 -16.58 1.81
N ILE A 608 -41.10 -15.67 0.82
CA ILE A 608 -39.96 -15.34 -0.05
C ILE A 608 -38.93 -14.56 0.79
N LEU A 609 -37.73 -15.10 0.90
CA LEU A 609 -36.66 -14.59 1.77
C LEU A 609 -36.03 -13.32 1.21
N LEU A 610 -35.79 -13.23 -0.12
CA LEU A 610 -35.31 -12.00 -0.77
C LEU A 610 -36.49 -11.04 -1.05
N GLN A 611 -37.20 -10.63 0.01
CA GLN A 611 -38.15 -9.53 -0.03
C GLN A 611 -37.77 -8.42 0.93
N LEU A 612 -38.10 -7.18 0.56
CA LEU A 612 -37.89 -6.01 1.40
C LEU A 612 -38.62 -6.20 2.76
N PRO A 613 -37.93 -6.05 3.91
CA PRO A 613 -38.54 -6.24 5.22
C PRO A 613 -39.71 -5.29 5.46
N ARG A 614 -40.76 -5.77 6.15
CA ARG A 614 -41.99 -5.00 6.43
C ARG A 614 -41.71 -3.68 7.16
N ALA A 615 -40.71 -3.63 8.03
CA ALA A 615 -40.30 -2.41 8.72
C ALA A 615 -39.82 -1.31 7.76
N LEU A 616 -39.10 -1.69 6.69
CA LEU A 616 -38.68 -0.76 5.66
C LEU A 616 -39.88 -0.34 4.79
N LYS A 617 -40.76 -1.27 4.41
CA LYS A 617 -42.03 -0.97 3.73
C LYS A 617 -42.90 0.02 4.52
N LEU A 618 -42.97 -0.10 5.85
CA LEU A 618 -43.77 0.77 6.72
C LEU A 618 -43.11 2.13 6.98
N ARG A 619 -41.78 2.19 7.14
CA ARG A 619 -41.03 3.47 7.20
C ARG A 619 -41.16 4.26 5.90
N ILE A 620 -41.13 3.57 4.77
CA ILE A 620 -41.35 4.17 3.45
C ILE A 620 -42.75 4.81 3.39
N HIS A 621 -43.82 4.13 3.84
CA HIS A 621 -45.17 4.71 3.90
C HIS A 621 -45.28 5.97 4.79
N LYS A 622 -44.51 6.03 5.88
CA LYS A 622 -44.50 7.19 6.78
C LYS A 622 -43.81 8.40 6.13
N VAL A 623 -42.68 8.19 5.45
CA VAL A 623 -41.96 9.24 4.72
C VAL A 623 -42.76 9.73 3.49
N ILE A 624 -43.53 8.84 2.84
CA ILE A 624 -44.39 9.15 1.69
C ILE A 624 -45.51 10.14 2.04
N ARG A 625 -46.06 10.10 3.26
CA ARG A 625 -47.19 10.95 3.65
C ARG A 625 -46.77 12.38 4.04
N GLU A 626 -45.50 12.59 4.40
CA GLU A 626 -45.05 13.81 5.09
C GLU A 626 -44.18 14.77 4.23
N ARG A 627 -43.74 14.40 3.00
CA ARG A 627 -42.97 15.32 2.12
C ARG A 627 -43.52 15.42 0.69
N THR A 628 -44.46 16.33 0.48
CA THR A 628 -44.99 16.74 -0.84
C THR A 628 -44.45 18.12 -1.26
N ARG A 629 -43.26 18.16 -1.90
CA ARG A 629 -42.81 19.25 -2.79
C ARG A 629 -41.93 18.66 -3.90
N THR A 630 -42.08 19.13 -5.15
CA THR A 630 -41.40 18.58 -6.35
C THR A 630 -39.88 18.65 -6.26
N SER A 631 -39.31 19.65 -5.56
CA SER A 631 -37.87 19.74 -5.28
C SER A 631 -37.35 18.58 -4.42
N GLY A 632 -38.18 18.04 -3.53
CA GLY A 632 -37.84 16.88 -2.70
C GLY A 632 -37.81 15.57 -3.48
N VAL A 633 -38.48 15.51 -4.64
CA VAL A 633 -38.51 14.30 -5.49
C VAL A 633 -37.20 14.14 -6.26
N ILE A 634 -36.65 15.23 -6.81
CA ILE A 634 -35.36 15.20 -7.52
C ILE A 634 -34.23 14.88 -6.54
N ALA A 635 -34.19 15.57 -5.39
CA ALA A 635 -33.22 15.29 -4.34
C ALA A 635 -33.35 13.85 -3.80
N GLY A 636 -34.59 13.38 -3.62
CA GLY A 636 -34.86 11.99 -3.23
C GLY A 636 -34.37 10.98 -4.28
N ALA A 637 -34.62 11.25 -5.57
CA ALA A 637 -34.17 10.38 -6.67
C ALA A 637 -32.64 10.33 -6.78
N LEU A 638 -31.94 11.45 -6.57
CA LEU A 638 -30.47 11.48 -6.53
C LEU A 638 -29.90 10.66 -5.37
N VAL A 639 -30.43 10.86 -4.16
CA VAL A 639 -29.98 10.12 -2.96
C VAL A 639 -30.28 8.63 -3.09
N ILE A 640 -31.48 8.29 -3.54
CA ILE A 640 -31.88 6.90 -3.77
C ILE A 640 -31.00 6.27 -4.86
N GLY A 641 -30.73 6.99 -5.96
CA GLY A 641 -29.80 6.57 -7.02
C GLY A 641 -28.41 6.27 -6.50
N PHE A 642 -27.81 7.20 -5.75
CA PHE A 642 -26.49 7.01 -5.14
C PHE A 642 -26.43 5.79 -4.21
N VAL A 643 -27.38 5.69 -3.26
CA VAL A 643 -27.42 4.58 -2.30
C VAL A 643 -27.60 3.24 -3.01
N ILE A 644 -28.47 3.19 -4.01
CA ILE A 644 -28.71 1.97 -4.79
C ILE A 644 -27.45 1.59 -5.59
N SER A 645 -26.82 2.54 -6.29
CA SER A 645 -25.58 2.27 -7.03
C SER A 645 -24.45 1.77 -6.14
N ALA A 646 -24.32 2.31 -4.92
CA ALA A 646 -23.35 1.82 -3.95
C ALA A 646 -23.62 0.36 -3.52
N LEU A 647 -24.89 -0.04 -3.41
CA LEU A 647 -25.27 -1.42 -3.10
C LEU A 647 -25.12 -2.35 -4.32
N GLU A 648 -25.39 -1.84 -5.53
CA GLU A 648 -25.23 -2.57 -6.79
C GLU A 648 -23.75 -2.82 -7.13
N LEU A 649 -22.83 -1.99 -6.63
CA LEU A 649 -21.38 -2.15 -6.85
C LEU A 649 -20.87 -3.57 -6.53
N VAL A 650 -21.51 -4.26 -5.59
CA VAL A 650 -21.17 -5.63 -5.21
C VAL A 650 -21.44 -6.63 -6.34
N CYS A 651 -22.52 -6.43 -7.11
CA CYS A 651 -22.88 -7.32 -8.22
C CYS A 651 -22.31 -6.85 -9.57
N THR A 652 -22.25 -5.55 -9.82
CA THR A 652 -21.73 -4.96 -11.07
C THR A 652 -20.21 -4.88 -11.08
N GLY A 653 -19.59 -4.77 -9.91
CA GLY A 653 -18.13 -4.82 -9.72
C GLY A 653 -17.46 -6.04 -10.38
N GLN A 654 -18.21 -7.11 -10.63
CA GLN A 654 -17.72 -8.35 -11.26
C GLN A 654 -17.46 -8.22 -12.76
N VAL A 655 -18.21 -7.37 -13.46
CA VAL A 655 -17.95 -7.04 -14.88
C VAL A 655 -17.16 -5.74 -14.97
N TYR A 656 -17.45 -4.80 -14.05
CA TYR A 656 -16.84 -3.48 -14.02
C TYR A 656 -15.34 -3.52 -13.72
N LEU A 657 -14.90 -4.25 -12.69
CA LEU A 657 -13.49 -4.29 -12.29
C LEU A 657 -12.60 -4.98 -13.34
N PRO A 658 -12.95 -6.15 -13.91
CA PRO A 658 -12.14 -6.75 -14.98
C PRO A 658 -12.03 -5.85 -16.22
N THR A 659 -13.11 -5.18 -16.59
CA THR A 659 -13.11 -4.26 -17.73
C THR A 659 -12.22 -3.05 -17.46
N LEU A 660 -12.25 -2.52 -16.23
CA LEU A 660 -11.32 -1.48 -15.80
C LEU A 660 -9.87 -1.98 -15.84
N THR A 661 -9.56 -3.19 -15.33
CA THR A 661 -8.20 -3.78 -15.38
C THR A 661 -7.68 -3.98 -16.79
N PHE A 662 -8.56 -4.38 -17.71
CA PHE A 662 -8.23 -4.49 -19.13
C PHE A 662 -7.87 -3.11 -19.73
N VAL A 663 -8.65 -2.07 -19.40
CA VAL A 663 -8.43 -0.71 -19.89
C VAL A 663 -7.21 -0.03 -19.24
N ALA A 664 -6.90 -0.35 -17.98
CA ALA A 664 -5.77 0.22 -17.25
C ALA A 664 -4.42 -0.48 -17.51
N GLY A 665 -4.44 -1.70 -18.05
CA GLY A 665 -3.22 -2.48 -18.33
C GLY A 665 -2.34 -1.92 -19.46
N ILE A 666 -2.69 -0.76 -20.02
CA ILE A 666 -1.98 -0.11 -21.13
C ILE A 666 -1.42 1.23 -20.64
N GLU A 667 -0.17 1.19 -20.18
CA GLU A 667 0.56 2.36 -19.68
C GLU A 667 1.02 3.24 -20.86
N GLY A 668 0.68 4.53 -20.84
CA GLY A 668 1.12 5.51 -21.84
C GLY A 668 0.05 6.52 -22.27
N MET A 669 -1.24 6.19 -22.10
CA MET A 669 -2.31 7.06 -22.64
C MET A 669 -3.55 7.17 -21.74
N ARG A 670 -3.42 7.94 -20.66
CA ARG A 670 -4.46 8.21 -19.65
C ARG A 670 -5.79 8.71 -20.23
N THR A 671 -5.74 9.44 -21.35
CA THR A 671 -6.93 9.99 -22.02
C THR A 671 -7.83 8.88 -22.59
N TYR A 672 -7.26 7.82 -23.17
CA TYR A 672 -8.06 6.71 -23.70
C TYR A 672 -8.70 5.88 -22.61
N ALA A 673 -8.01 5.68 -21.48
CA ALA A 673 -8.59 4.97 -20.33
C ALA A 673 -9.85 5.68 -19.80
N ILE A 674 -9.81 7.01 -19.71
CA ILE A 674 -10.97 7.82 -19.33
C ILE A 674 -12.08 7.74 -20.39
N ALA A 675 -11.73 7.76 -21.69
CA ALA A 675 -12.72 7.63 -22.77
C ALA A 675 -13.44 6.27 -22.74
N TYR A 676 -12.71 5.17 -22.51
CA TYR A 676 -13.29 3.84 -22.37
C TYR A 676 -14.16 3.70 -21.11
N LEU A 677 -13.75 4.33 -20.01
CA LEU A 677 -14.56 4.39 -18.80
C LEU A 677 -15.89 5.11 -19.07
N LEU A 678 -15.86 6.24 -19.76
CA LEU A 678 -17.08 6.97 -20.12
C LEU A 678 -17.98 6.15 -21.05
N LEU A 679 -17.42 5.47 -22.05
CA LEU A 679 -18.15 4.58 -22.95
C LEU A 679 -18.85 3.45 -22.18
N TYR A 680 -18.14 2.81 -21.26
CA TYR A 680 -18.69 1.76 -20.40
C TYR A 680 -19.90 2.28 -19.61
N ASN A 681 -19.72 3.39 -18.87
CA ASN A 681 -20.77 3.96 -18.01
C ASN A 681 -21.98 4.43 -18.82
N LEU A 682 -21.76 4.91 -20.04
CA LEU A 682 -22.85 5.31 -20.94
C LEU A 682 -23.67 4.08 -21.36
N MET A 683 -23.00 3.03 -21.81
CA MET A 683 -23.66 1.77 -22.22
C MET A 683 -24.37 1.09 -21.06
N PHE A 684 -23.80 1.16 -19.84
CA PHE A 684 -24.42 0.68 -18.60
C PHE A 684 -25.79 1.32 -18.32
N ILE A 685 -25.95 2.60 -18.67
CA ILE A 685 -27.18 3.34 -18.37
C ILE A 685 -28.24 3.29 -19.47
N VAL A 686 -27.87 2.84 -20.68
CA VAL A 686 -28.81 2.70 -21.80
C VAL A 686 -30.05 1.86 -21.43
N PRO A 687 -29.94 0.66 -20.83
CA PRO A 687 -31.10 -0.13 -20.43
C PRO A 687 -32.05 0.61 -19.48
N LEU A 688 -31.49 1.35 -18.52
CA LEU A 688 -32.24 2.16 -17.55
C LEU A 688 -33.05 3.26 -18.26
N LEU A 689 -32.42 3.98 -19.18
CA LEU A 689 -33.08 5.03 -19.96
C LEU A 689 -34.19 4.48 -20.87
N VAL A 690 -33.97 3.30 -21.48
CA VAL A 690 -34.98 2.62 -22.29
C VAL A 690 -36.22 2.29 -21.45
N VAL A 691 -36.05 1.77 -20.23
CA VAL A 691 -37.19 1.45 -19.37
C VAL A 691 -37.96 2.71 -18.97
N PHE A 692 -37.30 3.81 -18.62
CA PHE A 692 -37.99 5.06 -18.32
C PHE A 692 -38.75 5.63 -19.53
N GLY A 693 -38.19 5.49 -20.73
CA GLY A 693 -38.89 5.80 -21.99
C GLY A 693 -40.17 4.97 -22.14
N CYS A 694 -40.10 3.66 -21.95
CA CYS A 694 -41.25 2.75 -22.02
C CYS A 694 -42.37 3.11 -21.03
N VAL A 695 -42.02 3.50 -19.79
CA VAL A 695 -42.98 3.95 -18.78
C VAL A 695 -43.67 5.25 -19.20
N TYR A 696 -42.91 6.19 -19.78
CA TYR A 696 -43.46 7.46 -20.26
C TYR A 696 -44.51 7.28 -21.38
N TRP A 697 -44.29 6.34 -22.30
CA TRP A 697 -45.24 6.03 -23.38
C TRP A 697 -46.50 5.27 -22.92
N GLY A 698 -46.60 4.89 -21.64
CA GLY A 698 -47.88 4.50 -21.04
C GLY A 698 -48.08 3.01 -20.76
N THR A 699 -47.01 2.23 -20.59
CA THR A 699 -47.14 0.91 -19.94
C THR A 699 -47.59 1.11 -18.48
N THR A 700 -48.79 0.66 -18.14
CA THR A 700 -49.34 0.83 -16.79
C THR A 700 -48.65 -0.10 -15.80
N SER A 701 -48.31 0.41 -14.62
CA SER A 701 -47.59 -0.29 -13.54
C SER A 701 -48.27 -1.59 -13.07
N MET A 702 -49.59 -1.71 -13.25
CA MET A 702 -50.36 -2.93 -13.01
C MET A 702 -50.07 -4.04 -14.03
N GLN A 703 -49.73 -3.70 -15.28
CA GLN A 703 -49.35 -4.68 -16.31
C GLN A 703 -47.92 -5.17 -16.09
N LEU A 704 -46.99 -4.29 -15.72
CA LEU A 704 -45.60 -4.68 -15.47
C LEU A 704 -45.44 -5.53 -14.20
N GLY A 705 -46.15 -5.18 -13.12
CA GLY A 705 -46.18 -5.97 -11.89
C GLY A 705 -46.89 -7.31 -12.04
N SER A 706 -47.95 -7.40 -12.85
CA SER A 706 -48.65 -8.67 -13.11
C SER A 706 -47.86 -9.59 -14.05
N VAL A 707 -47.15 -9.06 -15.05
CA VAL A 707 -46.18 -9.83 -15.86
C VAL A 707 -45.06 -10.37 -14.98
N LEU A 708 -44.50 -9.55 -14.08
CA LEU A 708 -43.46 -9.97 -13.14
C LEU A 708 -43.96 -11.04 -12.14
N GLN A 709 -45.19 -10.93 -11.64
CA GLN A 709 -45.78 -11.98 -10.78
C GLN A 709 -46.08 -13.26 -11.55
N ARG A 710 -46.56 -13.15 -12.79
CA ARG A 710 -46.89 -14.30 -13.66
C ARG A 710 -45.64 -15.07 -14.08
N HIS A 711 -44.52 -14.38 -14.23
CA HIS A 711 -43.22 -14.97 -14.54
C HIS A 711 -42.26 -15.03 -13.34
N LEU A 712 -42.74 -14.84 -12.10
CA LEU A 712 -41.87 -14.72 -10.92
C LEU A 712 -41.00 -15.96 -10.73
N VAL A 713 -41.57 -17.15 -10.98
CA VAL A 713 -40.85 -18.42 -10.94
C VAL A 713 -39.79 -18.47 -12.05
N THR A 714 -40.14 -18.13 -13.29
CA THR A 714 -39.22 -18.09 -14.43
C THR A 714 -38.08 -17.09 -14.21
N VAL A 715 -38.38 -15.90 -13.68
CA VAL A 715 -37.40 -14.86 -13.37
C VAL A 715 -36.47 -15.30 -12.25
N LYS A 716 -36.99 -15.88 -11.16
CA LYS A 716 -36.16 -16.38 -10.04
C LYS A 716 -35.26 -17.55 -10.45
N ILE A 717 -35.75 -18.43 -11.32
CA ILE A 717 -34.95 -19.51 -11.93
C ILE A 717 -33.88 -18.93 -12.86
N GLY A 718 -34.23 -17.97 -13.73
CA GLY A 718 -33.27 -17.30 -14.62
C GLY A 718 -32.16 -16.58 -13.86
N ILE A 719 -32.51 -15.84 -12.80
CA ILE A 719 -31.54 -15.21 -11.89
C ILE A 719 -30.66 -16.25 -11.20
N SER A 720 -31.24 -17.36 -10.74
CA SER A 720 -30.47 -18.45 -10.13
C SER A 720 -29.46 -19.05 -11.12
N ILE A 721 -29.87 -19.34 -12.36
CA ILE A 721 -28.98 -19.89 -13.40
C ILE A 721 -27.85 -18.91 -13.74
N LEU A 722 -28.18 -17.63 -13.93
CA LEU A 722 -27.22 -16.56 -14.19
C LEU A 722 -26.17 -16.46 -13.07
N LEU A 723 -26.61 -16.40 -11.81
CA LEU A 723 -25.72 -16.30 -10.66
C LEU A 723 -24.87 -17.57 -10.48
N PHE A 724 -25.42 -18.77 -10.74
CA PHE A 724 -24.62 -20.00 -10.75
C PHE A 724 -23.53 -19.98 -11.83
N GLY A 725 -23.86 -19.53 -13.03
CA GLY A 725 -22.89 -19.38 -14.13
C GLY A 725 -21.79 -18.37 -13.79
N LEU A 726 -22.17 -17.21 -13.24
CA LEU A 726 -21.24 -16.15 -12.83
C LEU A 726 -20.34 -16.60 -11.67
N GLY A 727 -20.90 -17.26 -10.65
CA GLY A 727 -20.13 -17.85 -9.54
C GLY A 727 -19.13 -18.90 -10.02
N THR A 728 -19.52 -19.73 -10.99
CA THR A 728 -18.63 -20.73 -11.60
C THR A 728 -17.50 -20.07 -12.39
N TRP A 729 -17.80 -19.03 -13.18
CA TRP A 729 -16.79 -18.26 -13.91
C TRP A 729 -15.80 -17.55 -12.99
N LEU A 730 -16.26 -16.98 -11.86
CA LEU A 730 -15.40 -16.37 -10.85
C LEU A 730 -14.43 -17.38 -10.23
N VAL A 731 -14.88 -18.60 -9.95
CA VAL A 731 -14.00 -19.67 -9.44
C VAL A 731 -12.98 -20.10 -10.50
N LEU A 732 -13.41 -20.29 -11.75
CA LEU A 732 -12.51 -20.66 -12.84
C LEU A 732 -11.43 -19.59 -13.09
N SER A 733 -11.77 -18.30 -12.95
CA SER A 733 -10.84 -17.17 -13.12
C SER A 733 -9.81 -17.04 -11.98
N VAL A 734 -10.01 -17.73 -10.86
CA VAL A 734 -9.06 -17.81 -9.74
C VAL A 734 -8.13 -19.03 -9.88
N VAL A 735 -8.59 -20.07 -10.56
CA VAL A 735 -7.89 -21.36 -10.73
C VAL A 735 -7.05 -21.41 -12.02
N ALA A 736 -7.49 -20.73 -13.08
CA ALA A 736 -6.72 -20.50 -14.32
C ALA A 736 -5.69 -19.39 -14.12
#